data_AF-C6X1S6-F1
#
_entry.id   AF-C6X1S6-F1
#
_cell.length_a   1.000
_cell.length_b   1.000
_cell.length_c   1.000
_cell.angle_alpha   90.00
_cell.angle_beta   90.00
_cell.angle_gamma   90.00
#
_symmetry.space_group_name_H-M   'P 1'
#
loop_
_entity.id
_entity.type
_entity.pdbx_description
1 polymer ?
#
loop_
_entity_poly.entity_id
_entity_poly.type
_entity_poly.pdbx_seq_one_letter_code
_entity_poly.pdbx_strand_id
1 'polypeptide(L)'
;MGFRKTWKKKIYSGDNLMNLSDVRYLPRWVILTIDILFVSCAIFFSCYLIDKLSFGAQPVFYNRLNMYLLIMGISVFFMFVFRTYSGIIRHSTFIDLFKLFLASFCTSIAVGFISFTYFFITGERMIYMSVPFLTIFFATSFMLLFMLRLFVKEFFHLIREFRRSTLRKRILVLGIDEQSVAIARAVLDNPNLPYYIVGFLTQRHDYRLANLLGKPIYSREKLEKHTKDELLIDGVLLVKEMMTKEEMNSWVNLFLEKDLKILKAPSVQKLRSTDLEGSIRSLQIEDLLNRKPIHIENEDLKSRHFGKTVLITGGAGSIGSEIVRQVAQLEPNLIVILDQAETPLYELEIDMRNKFPMIQFKFVLADISNRHRLEPLFQKYKFSMVYHAAAYKHVPLIEENPHEAILVNILGSKNLSTLASQYQVNRFVMISTDKAVKPTNVMGASKRAAELFVQALQNTPNNKTKFITTRFGNVLGSNGSVIPHFKKQIEAGGPVTITHPDIVRYFMTIPEACDLVLQAGTMGQGGEIFVFDMGEPVKILDLATRMIKLSGFEPHIDIKIIYTGLRPGEKLYEELLSDDATTLPTHNEKILISKDSDMEFTDIEHLTDHIIEAAVRHEKVEVVQILKDIVPEYKSNNSIYEVLDK
;
A
#
# COMPACT_ATOMS: atom_id res chain seq x y z
N MET A 1 -36.52 15.62 51.93
CA MET A 1 -35.20 16.29 51.82
C MET A 1 -34.25 15.57 50.85
N GLY A 2 -34.73 15.12 49.67
CA GLY A 2 -33.99 14.23 48.76
C GLY A 2 -33.81 14.72 47.32
N PHE A 3 -34.44 15.83 46.91
CA PHE A 3 -34.41 16.29 45.51
C PHE A 3 -33.42 17.42 45.22
N ARG A 4 -32.93 18.13 46.26
CA ARG A 4 -32.06 19.30 46.10
C ARG A 4 -30.56 18.99 46.02
N LYS A 5 -30.13 17.75 46.33
CA LYS A 5 -28.72 17.35 46.33
C LYS A 5 -28.20 16.82 44.98
N THR A 6 -29.09 16.43 44.06
CA THR A 6 -28.72 15.81 42.77
C THR A 6 -28.33 16.83 41.70
N TRP A 7 -28.80 18.08 41.79
CA TRP A 7 -28.49 19.13 40.81
C TRP A 7 -27.15 19.84 41.08
N LYS A 8 -26.82 20.14 42.34
CA LYS A 8 -25.56 20.83 42.68
C LYS A 8 -24.32 19.98 42.41
N LYS A 9 -24.40 18.65 42.53
CA LYS A 9 -23.26 17.75 42.27
C LYS A 9 -22.99 17.53 40.78
N LYS A 10 -23.99 17.80 39.93
CA LYS A 10 -23.83 17.72 38.47
C LYS A 10 -23.13 18.94 37.88
N ILE A 11 -23.18 20.11 38.52
CA ILE A 11 -22.65 21.36 37.94
C ILE A 11 -21.12 21.50 38.11
N TYR A 12 -20.51 20.79 39.07
CA TYR A 12 -19.09 20.93 39.43
C TYR A 12 -18.19 19.73 39.11
N SER A 13 -18.72 18.67 38.47
CA SER A 13 -17.90 17.62 37.88
C SER A 13 -17.50 18.02 36.46
N GLY A 14 -16.21 17.95 36.13
CA GLY A 14 -15.60 18.33 34.83
C GLY A 14 -16.14 17.60 33.59
N ASP A 15 -17.15 16.74 33.75
CA ASP A 15 -17.78 15.92 32.70
C ASP A 15 -18.89 16.64 31.91
N ASN A 16 -19.36 17.81 32.33
CA ASN A 16 -20.50 18.44 31.66
C ASN A 16 -20.17 19.10 30.31
N LEU A 17 -18.92 19.48 30.08
CA LEU A 17 -18.47 19.91 28.75
C LEU A 17 -18.51 18.74 27.76
N MET A 18 -18.37 17.49 28.24
CA MET A 18 -18.39 16.31 27.38
C MET A 18 -19.80 16.00 26.84
N ASN A 19 -20.86 16.26 27.61
CA ASN A 19 -22.22 15.86 27.22
C ASN A 19 -22.94 16.81 26.26
N LEU A 20 -22.50 18.08 26.13
CA LEU A 20 -23.11 19.02 25.17
C LEU A 20 -22.68 18.76 23.72
N SER A 21 -21.53 18.11 23.53
CA SER A 21 -20.96 17.83 22.20
C SER A 21 -21.51 16.55 21.55
N ASP A 22 -22.05 15.63 22.35
CA ASP A 22 -22.64 14.36 21.90
C ASP A 22 -24.15 14.50 21.61
N VAL A 23 -24.75 15.65 21.94
CA VAL A 23 -26.09 16.00 21.48
C VAL A 23 -26.00 16.23 19.97
N ARG A 24 -26.33 15.18 19.19
CA ARG A 24 -26.28 15.20 17.72
C ARG A 24 -27.00 16.41 17.10
N TYR A 25 -28.01 16.96 17.78
CA TYR A 25 -28.77 18.14 17.37
C TYR A 25 -29.27 18.94 18.58
N LEU A 26 -29.00 20.25 18.64
CA LEU A 26 -29.75 21.15 19.51
C LEU A 26 -31.25 21.00 19.17
N PRO A 27 -32.12 20.68 20.14
CA PRO A 27 -33.54 20.52 19.85
C PRO A 27 -34.12 21.79 19.25
N ARG A 28 -34.96 21.65 18.21
CA ARG A 28 -35.59 22.78 17.49
C ARG A 28 -36.31 23.77 18.42
N TRP A 29 -36.90 23.27 19.50
CA TRP A 29 -37.58 24.09 20.50
C TRP A 29 -36.60 24.95 21.31
N VAL A 30 -35.38 24.47 21.58
CA VAL A 30 -34.33 25.26 22.28
C VAL A 30 -33.91 26.43 21.40
N ILE A 31 -33.69 26.16 20.11
CA ILE A 31 -33.32 27.18 19.13
C ILE A 31 -34.40 28.25 19.04
N LEU A 32 -35.66 27.85 18.89
CA LEU A 32 -36.79 28.78 18.85
C LEU A 32 -36.89 29.61 20.14
N THR A 33 -36.66 28.99 21.31
CA THR A 33 -36.71 29.69 22.60
C THR A 33 -35.61 30.76 22.70
N ILE A 34 -34.40 30.44 22.26
CA ILE A 34 -33.29 31.40 22.23
C ILE A 34 -33.59 32.52 21.23
N ASP A 35 -34.05 32.20 20.03
CA ASP A 35 -34.39 33.19 19.01
C ASP A 35 -35.51 34.15 19.51
N ILE A 36 -36.52 33.63 20.21
CA ILE A 36 -37.57 34.42 20.88
C ILE A 36 -36.99 35.37 21.94
N LEU A 37 -36.04 34.90 22.74
CA LEU A 37 -35.38 35.73 23.76
C LEU A 37 -34.59 36.88 23.13
N PHE A 38 -33.86 36.63 22.04
CA PHE A 38 -33.15 37.69 21.32
C PHE A 38 -34.09 38.70 20.66
N VAL A 39 -35.22 38.26 20.12
CA VAL A 39 -36.25 39.18 19.62
C VAL A 39 -36.84 40.01 20.75
N SER A 40 -37.12 39.41 21.91
CA SER A 40 -37.58 40.15 23.09
C SER A 40 -36.58 41.22 23.52
N CYS A 41 -35.28 40.88 23.55
CA CYS A 41 -34.20 41.84 23.80
C CYS A 41 -34.16 42.95 22.74
N ALA A 42 -34.36 42.61 21.46
CA ALA A 42 -34.42 43.58 20.37
C ALA A 42 -35.59 44.56 20.52
N ILE A 43 -36.78 44.08 20.90
CA ILE A 43 -37.94 44.95 21.19
C ILE A 43 -37.60 45.91 22.33
N PHE A 44 -37.08 45.40 23.45
CA PHE A 44 -36.73 46.22 24.61
C PHE A 44 -35.66 47.27 24.28
N PHE A 45 -34.58 46.86 23.60
CA PHE A 45 -33.50 47.75 23.20
C PHE A 45 -33.97 48.83 22.22
N SER A 46 -34.83 48.48 21.26
CA SER A 46 -35.41 49.43 20.31
C SER A 46 -36.30 50.45 21.02
N CYS A 47 -37.11 50.02 22.00
CA CYS A 47 -37.90 50.93 22.82
C CYS A 47 -37.00 51.87 23.64
N TYR A 48 -35.97 51.32 24.30
CA TYR A 48 -35.03 52.09 25.11
C TYR A 48 -34.30 53.16 24.29
N LEU A 49 -33.84 52.82 23.09
CA LEU A 49 -33.19 53.78 22.20
C LEU A 49 -34.13 54.90 21.76
N ILE A 50 -35.37 54.55 21.35
CA ILE A 50 -36.35 55.55 20.93
C ILE A 50 -36.77 56.45 22.10
N ASP A 51 -37.00 55.89 23.30
CA ASP A 51 -37.33 56.67 24.50
C ASP A 51 -36.21 57.67 24.88
N LYS A 52 -34.94 57.30 24.65
CA LYS A 52 -33.78 58.19 24.86
C LYS A 52 -33.63 59.24 23.76
N LEU A 53 -33.88 58.88 22.50
CA LEU A 53 -33.82 59.79 21.35
C LEU A 53 -34.99 60.79 21.32
N SER A 54 -36.15 60.43 21.89
CA SER A 54 -37.35 61.27 21.96
C SER A 54 -37.36 62.22 23.18
N PHE A 55 -36.27 62.25 23.97
CA PHE A 55 -36.16 63.01 25.23
C PHE A 55 -37.31 62.75 26.21
N GLY A 56 -37.96 61.58 26.14
CA GLY A 56 -39.06 61.19 27.03
C GLY A 56 -40.38 61.96 26.82
N ALA A 57 -40.56 62.66 25.70
CA ALA A 57 -41.73 63.50 25.46
C ALA A 57 -43.06 62.72 25.34
N GLN A 58 -43.00 61.48 24.85
CA GLN A 58 -44.13 60.55 24.73
C GLN A 58 -43.62 59.10 24.80
N PRO A 59 -44.33 58.16 25.47
CA PRO A 59 -43.97 56.75 25.43
C PRO A 59 -44.12 56.17 24.00
N VAL A 60 -43.19 55.33 23.55
CA VAL A 60 -43.21 54.71 22.19
C VAL A 60 -44.54 54.01 21.88
N PHE A 61 -45.16 53.38 22.89
CA PHE A 61 -46.40 52.62 22.76
C PHE A 61 -47.51 53.22 23.61
N TYR A 62 -48.70 53.33 23.03
CA TYR A 62 -49.93 53.69 23.75
C TYR A 62 -50.28 52.66 24.84
N ASN A 63 -50.09 51.36 24.56
CA ASN A 63 -50.17 50.28 25.54
C ASN A 63 -48.98 49.31 25.39
N ARG A 64 -47.98 49.44 26.28
CA ARG A 64 -46.70 48.73 26.19
C ARG A 64 -46.85 47.20 26.17
N LEU A 65 -47.75 46.64 26.97
CA LEU A 65 -47.91 45.19 27.08
C LEU A 65 -48.55 44.61 25.81
N ASN A 66 -49.62 45.24 25.32
CA ASN A 66 -50.32 44.78 24.12
C ASN A 66 -49.43 44.87 22.87
N MET A 67 -48.64 45.95 22.73
CA MET A 67 -47.71 46.10 21.60
C MET A 67 -46.58 45.09 21.65
N TYR A 68 -46.02 44.84 22.84
CA TYR A 68 -45.00 43.80 23.02
C TYR A 68 -45.54 42.43 22.60
N LEU A 69 -46.73 42.05 23.07
CA LEU A 69 -47.35 40.77 22.71
C LEU A 69 -47.67 40.68 21.21
N LEU A 70 -48.13 41.78 20.60
CA LEU A 70 -48.41 41.84 19.16
C LEU A 70 -47.14 41.64 18.32
N ILE A 71 -46.08 42.41 18.59
CA ILE A 71 -44.81 42.33 17.86
C ILE A 71 -44.17 40.96 18.06
N MET A 72 -44.18 40.44 19.29
CA MET A 72 -43.66 39.11 19.61
C MET A 72 -44.47 38.01 18.89
N GLY A 73 -45.80 38.10 18.89
CA GLY A 73 -46.69 37.16 18.20
C GLY A 73 -46.46 37.12 16.69
N ILE A 74 -46.35 38.30 16.05
CA ILE A 74 -46.04 38.42 14.62
C ILE A 74 -44.64 37.90 14.30
N SER A 75 -43.65 38.18 15.16
CA SER A 75 -42.28 37.68 15.01
C SER A 75 -42.25 36.15 15.06
N VAL A 76 -42.93 35.55 16.04
CA VAL A 76 -43.04 34.08 16.16
C VAL A 76 -43.75 33.50 14.94
N PHE A 77 -44.84 34.12 14.49
CA PHE A 77 -45.56 33.69 13.29
C PHE A 77 -44.63 33.61 12.07
N PHE A 78 -43.88 34.68 11.76
CA PHE A 78 -42.95 34.66 10.62
C PHE A 78 -41.76 33.72 10.83
N MET A 79 -41.27 33.55 12.05
CA MET A 79 -40.27 32.51 12.37
C MET A 79 -40.79 31.10 12.06
N PHE A 80 -42.09 30.84 12.28
CA PHE A 80 -42.75 29.60 11.89
C PHE A 80 -42.93 29.47 10.37
N VAL A 81 -43.37 30.53 9.69
CA VAL A 81 -43.56 30.55 8.23
C VAL A 81 -42.24 30.26 7.50
N PHE A 82 -41.17 30.99 7.86
CA PHE A 82 -39.86 30.82 7.22
C PHE A 82 -39.03 29.70 7.84
N ARG A 83 -39.55 29.02 8.87
CA ARG A 83 -38.91 27.89 9.58
C ARG A 83 -37.47 28.20 9.99
N THR A 84 -37.24 29.36 10.62
CA THR A 84 -35.90 29.82 11.04
C THR A 84 -35.22 28.87 12.03
N TYR A 85 -36.00 28.08 12.76
CA TYR A 85 -35.55 27.10 13.75
C TYR A 85 -35.28 25.69 13.16
N SER A 86 -35.63 25.42 11.90
CA SER A 86 -35.54 24.05 11.35
C SER A 86 -34.16 23.69 10.81
N GLY A 87 -33.29 24.69 10.60
CA GLY A 87 -31.93 24.50 10.12
C GLY A 87 -31.00 23.90 11.19
N ILE A 88 -30.07 23.04 10.77
CA ILE A 88 -29.03 22.53 11.65
C ILE A 88 -27.98 23.65 11.79
N ILE A 89 -27.98 24.37 12.93
CA ILE A 89 -27.17 25.60 13.11
C ILE A 89 -25.67 25.40 12.81
N ARG A 90 -25.10 24.25 13.17
CA ARG A 90 -23.70 23.89 12.90
C ARG A 90 -23.36 23.79 11.39
N HIS A 91 -24.36 23.68 10.53
CA HIS A 91 -24.24 23.68 9.08
C HIS A 91 -24.99 24.85 8.44
N SER A 92 -25.24 25.93 9.19
CA SER A 92 -25.96 27.09 8.67
C SER A 92 -25.30 27.63 7.40
N THR A 93 -26.09 27.68 6.34
CA THR A 93 -25.71 28.17 5.02
C THR A 93 -26.22 29.59 4.82
N PHE A 94 -25.85 30.21 3.70
CA PHE A 94 -26.39 31.51 3.28
C PHE A 94 -27.93 31.53 3.24
N ILE A 95 -28.56 30.38 2.95
CA ILE A 95 -30.02 30.22 2.92
C ILE A 95 -30.64 30.46 4.30
N ASP A 96 -29.99 30.02 5.38
CA ASP A 96 -30.53 30.22 6.73
C ASP A 96 -30.41 31.67 7.20
N LEU A 97 -29.37 32.37 6.76
CA LEU A 97 -29.23 33.82 6.98
C LEU A 97 -30.33 34.60 6.25
N PHE A 98 -30.63 34.20 5.02
CA PHE A 98 -31.69 34.82 4.23
C PHE A 98 -33.08 34.61 4.84
N LYS A 99 -33.36 33.45 5.46
CA LYS A 99 -34.60 33.21 6.21
C LYS A 99 -34.75 34.13 7.43
N LEU A 100 -33.65 34.38 8.18
CA LEU A 100 -33.67 35.30 9.33
C LEU A 100 -33.94 36.74 8.90
N PHE A 101 -33.33 37.16 7.80
CA PHE A 101 -33.59 38.45 7.18
C PHE A 101 -35.08 38.58 6.81
N LEU A 102 -35.61 37.61 6.07
CA LEU A 102 -37.00 37.65 5.59
C LEU A 102 -38.01 37.61 6.75
N ALA A 103 -37.76 36.80 7.79
CA ALA A 103 -38.60 36.76 8.98
C ALA A 103 -38.64 38.10 9.71
N SER A 104 -37.48 38.74 9.92
CA SER A 104 -37.39 40.05 10.58
C SER A 104 -38.01 41.15 9.73
N PHE A 105 -37.80 41.11 8.42
CA PHE A 105 -38.30 42.10 7.46
C PHE A 105 -39.82 42.06 7.34
N CYS A 106 -40.39 40.86 7.12
CA CYS A 106 -41.84 40.67 7.06
C CYS A 106 -42.53 41.04 8.38
N THR A 107 -41.88 40.78 9.52
CA THR A 107 -42.38 41.22 10.84
C THR A 107 -42.49 42.74 10.90
N SER A 108 -41.43 43.48 10.54
CA SER A 108 -41.44 44.94 10.56
C SER A 108 -42.47 45.54 9.59
N ILE A 109 -42.64 44.94 8.40
CA ILE A 109 -43.67 45.37 7.44
C ILE A 109 -45.07 45.12 7.98
N ALA A 110 -45.34 43.93 8.52
CA ALA A 110 -46.66 43.57 9.04
C ALA A 110 -47.06 44.47 10.22
N VAL A 111 -46.14 44.70 11.17
CA VAL A 111 -46.36 45.63 12.29
C VAL A 111 -46.56 47.06 11.77
N GLY A 112 -45.78 47.49 10.78
CA GLY A 112 -45.94 48.80 10.15
C GLY A 112 -47.30 48.99 9.48
N PHE A 113 -47.78 47.97 8.74
CA PHE A 113 -49.09 47.97 8.10
C PHE A 113 -50.23 48.00 9.12
N ILE A 114 -50.14 47.21 10.20
CA ILE A 114 -51.11 47.23 11.30
C ILE A 114 -51.12 48.61 11.99
N SER A 115 -49.94 49.18 12.25
CA SER A 115 -49.83 50.51 12.85
C SER A 115 -50.39 51.61 11.95
N PHE A 116 -50.24 51.51 10.63
CA PHE A 116 -50.75 52.47 9.65
C PHE A 116 -52.28 52.38 9.53
N THR A 117 -52.82 51.17 9.42
CA THR A 117 -54.27 50.93 9.35
C THR A 117 -54.98 51.37 10.63
N TYR A 118 -54.39 51.11 11.80
CA TYR A 118 -54.91 51.61 13.08
C TYR A 118 -55.01 53.15 13.10
N PHE A 119 -53.96 53.84 12.63
CA PHE A 119 -53.94 55.30 12.53
C PHE A 119 -55.02 55.82 11.58
N PHE A 120 -55.23 55.16 10.43
CA PHE A 120 -56.25 55.56 9.46
C PHE A 120 -57.68 55.42 10.02
N ILE A 121 -57.95 54.41 10.83
CA ILE A 121 -59.29 54.12 11.38
C ILE A 121 -59.61 54.97 12.60
N THR A 122 -58.65 55.15 13.51
CA THR A 122 -58.90 55.76 14.84
C THR A 122 -58.43 57.20 14.94
N GLY A 123 -57.56 57.66 14.03
CA GLY A 123 -56.85 58.93 14.13
C GLY A 123 -55.72 58.94 15.17
N GLU A 124 -55.59 57.90 16.00
CA GLU A 124 -54.56 57.76 17.03
C GLU A 124 -53.37 56.94 16.55
N ARG A 125 -52.17 57.28 17.04
CA ARG A 125 -50.95 56.54 16.68
C ARG A 125 -50.71 55.37 17.64
N MET A 126 -50.78 54.16 17.09
CA MET A 126 -50.49 52.90 17.81
C MET A 126 -49.04 52.84 18.32
N ILE A 127 -48.10 53.29 17.47
CA ILE A 127 -46.66 53.39 17.75
C ILE A 127 -46.23 54.82 17.40
N TYR A 128 -45.79 55.58 18.39
CA TYR A 128 -45.19 56.89 18.16
C TYR A 128 -43.79 56.71 17.57
N MET A 129 -43.45 57.49 16.53
CA MET A 129 -42.23 57.29 15.74
C MET A 129 -42.12 55.86 15.15
N SER A 130 -43.21 55.37 14.56
CA SER A 130 -43.30 54.00 14.02
C SER A 130 -42.18 53.66 13.03
N VAL A 131 -41.82 54.56 12.12
CA VAL A 131 -40.76 54.31 11.13
C VAL A 131 -39.38 54.16 11.80
N PRO A 132 -38.89 55.11 12.63
CA PRO A 132 -37.64 54.93 13.37
C PRO A 132 -37.62 53.71 14.30
N PHE A 133 -38.73 53.41 14.97
CA PHE A 133 -38.82 52.24 15.84
C PHE A 133 -38.68 50.93 15.05
N LEU A 134 -39.41 50.79 13.94
CA LEU A 134 -39.42 49.56 13.14
C LEU A 134 -38.10 49.32 12.40
N THR A 135 -37.38 50.38 11.99
CA THR A 135 -36.05 50.24 11.38
C THR A 135 -35.01 49.81 12.41
N ILE A 136 -35.02 50.39 13.61
CA ILE A 136 -34.12 49.99 14.70
C ILE A 136 -34.44 48.56 15.14
N PHE A 137 -35.72 48.22 15.30
CA PHE A 137 -36.15 46.86 15.63
C PHE A 137 -35.71 45.84 14.58
N PHE A 138 -35.92 46.13 13.30
CA PHE A 138 -35.47 45.27 12.22
C PHE A 138 -33.96 45.02 12.28
N ALA A 139 -33.17 46.10 12.33
CA ALA A 139 -31.71 46.02 12.32
C ALA A 139 -31.18 45.26 13.55
N THR A 140 -31.70 45.57 14.74
CA THR A 140 -31.24 44.96 16.00
C THR A 140 -31.63 43.49 16.11
N SER A 141 -32.87 43.15 15.74
CA SER A 141 -33.36 41.77 15.72
C SER A 141 -32.55 40.91 14.75
N PHE A 142 -32.36 41.37 13.51
CA PHE A 142 -31.58 40.65 12.51
C PHE A 142 -30.13 40.48 12.95
N MET A 143 -29.47 41.54 13.45
CA MET A 143 -28.06 41.48 13.87
C MET A 143 -27.85 40.54 15.05
N LEU A 144 -28.72 40.55 16.06
CA LEU A 144 -28.62 39.66 17.21
C LEU A 144 -28.76 38.19 16.81
N LEU A 145 -29.76 37.87 15.99
CA LEU A 145 -29.98 36.51 15.48
C LEU A 145 -28.84 36.05 14.56
N PHE A 146 -28.31 36.96 13.73
CA PHE A 146 -27.17 36.70 12.85
C PHE A 146 -25.90 36.37 13.64
N MET A 147 -25.55 37.20 14.63
CA MET A 147 -24.36 37.01 15.46
C MET A 147 -24.44 35.72 16.27
N LEU A 148 -25.62 35.37 16.78
CA LEU A 148 -25.85 34.08 17.44
C LEU A 148 -25.52 32.91 16.50
N ARG A 149 -25.98 32.93 15.25
CA ARG A 149 -25.72 31.85 14.29
C ARG A 149 -24.23 31.73 13.92
N LEU A 150 -23.53 32.86 13.75
CA LEU A 150 -22.09 32.86 13.55
C LEU A 150 -21.34 32.30 14.75
N PHE A 151 -21.67 32.77 15.96
CA PHE A 151 -21.02 32.32 17.18
C PHE A 151 -21.17 30.82 17.39
N VAL A 152 -22.39 30.28 17.24
CA VAL A 152 -22.64 28.84 17.40
C VAL A 152 -21.89 28.04 16.33
N LYS A 153 -21.87 28.50 15.08
CA LYS A 153 -21.12 27.83 14.00
C LYS A 153 -19.62 27.75 14.31
N GLU A 154 -19.00 28.87 14.68
CA GLU A 154 -17.57 28.93 15.00
C GLU A 154 -17.22 28.16 16.27
N PHE A 155 -18.06 28.24 17.30
CA PHE A 155 -17.88 27.49 18.54
C PHE A 155 -17.85 25.97 18.31
N PHE A 156 -18.79 25.44 17.52
CA PHE A 156 -18.80 24.01 17.16
C PHE A 156 -17.64 23.63 16.24
N HIS A 157 -17.17 24.54 15.37
CA HIS A 157 -15.96 24.31 14.57
C HIS A 157 -14.72 24.16 15.48
N LEU A 158 -14.52 25.09 16.41
CA LEU A 158 -13.38 25.13 17.32
C LEU A 158 -13.37 23.91 18.26
N ILE A 159 -14.50 23.55 18.86
CA ILE A 159 -14.61 22.36 19.74
C ILE A 159 -14.28 21.08 18.96
N ARG A 160 -14.78 20.97 17.72
CA ARG A 160 -14.50 19.82 16.86
C ARG A 160 -13.01 19.71 16.56
N GLU A 161 -12.33 20.84 16.33
CA GLU A 161 -10.90 20.89 16.06
C GLU A 161 -10.05 20.54 17.30
N PHE A 162 -10.44 21.01 18.48
CA PHE A 162 -9.76 20.68 19.74
C PHE A 162 -9.87 19.19 20.11
N ARG A 163 -11.07 18.58 20.00
CA ARG A 163 -11.26 17.14 20.27
C ARG A 163 -10.57 16.24 19.23
N ARG A 164 -10.37 16.74 18.00
CA ARG A 164 -9.68 16.04 16.90
C ARG A 164 -8.17 15.89 17.13
N SER A 165 -7.56 16.78 17.91
CA SER A 165 -6.10 16.83 18.13
C SER A 165 -5.59 15.82 19.17
N THR A 166 -6.39 15.51 20.20
CA THR A 166 -5.89 14.79 21.39
C THR A 166 -5.92 13.26 21.29
N LEU A 167 -6.65 12.68 20.33
CA LEU A 167 -6.81 11.22 20.16
C LEU A 167 -6.19 10.66 18.88
N ARG A 168 -5.71 11.53 17.98
CA ARG A 168 -5.20 11.12 16.66
C ARG A 168 -3.70 11.25 16.59
N LYS A 169 -3.08 10.32 15.85
CA LYS A 169 -1.64 10.36 15.54
C LYS A 169 -1.36 11.54 14.63
N ARG A 170 -0.45 12.41 15.06
CA ARG A 170 -0.03 13.63 14.39
C ARG A 170 0.99 13.28 13.31
N ILE A 171 0.62 13.48 12.05
CA ILE A 171 1.45 13.08 10.91
C ILE A 171 1.82 14.27 10.03
N LEU A 172 3.02 14.24 9.46
CA LEU A 172 3.39 15.07 8.32
C LEU A 172 3.09 14.35 7.01
N VAL A 173 2.83 15.09 5.94
CA VAL A 173 2.76 14.55 4.58
C VAL A 173 4.06 14.90 3.86
N LEU A 174 4.79 13.91 3.35
CA LEU A 174 6.01 14.15 2.57
C LEU A 174 5.62 14.51 1.14
N GLY A 175 5.97 15.73 0.72
CA GLY A 175 5.67 16.28 -0.60
C GLY A 175 4.71 17.46 -0.55
N ILE A 176 4.81 18.32 -1.57
CA ILE A 176 3.94 19.52 -1.75
C ILE A 176 3.28 19.54 -3.14
N ASP A 177 3.31 18.42 -3.85
CA ASP A 177 2.72 18.25 -5.18
C ASP A 177 1.21 17.98 -5.11
N GLU A 178 0.56 18.00 -6.27
CA GLU A 178 -0.90 17.81 -6.37
C GLU A 178 -1.35 16.46 -5.77
N GLN A 179 -0.54 15.41 -5.90
CA GLN A 179 -0.85 14.11 -5.33
C GLN A 179 -0.81 14.16 -3.79
N SER A 180 0.24 14.76 -3.21
CA SER A 180 0.33 14.96 -1.76
C SER A 180 -0.84 15.78 -1.23
N VAL A 181 -1.25 16.82 -1.94
CA VAL A 181 -2.40 17.66 -1.57
C VAL A 181 -3.71 16.88 -1.67
N ALA A 182 -3.91 16.06 -2.70
CA ALA A 182 -5.11 15.25 -2.87
C ALA A 182 -5.26 14.21 -1.75
N ILE A 183 -4.19 13.51 -1.40
CA ILE A 183 -4.19 12.56 -0.28
C ILE A 183 -4.40 13.27 1.05
N ALA A 184 -3.71 14.40 1.28
CA ALA A 184 -3.88 15.18 2.50
C ALA A 184 -5.34 15.64 2.68
N ARG A 185 -5.98 16.11 1.61
CA ARG A 185 -7.40 16.48 1.61
C ARG A 185 -8.28 15.28 1.97
N ALA A 186 -8.05 14.12 1.37
CA ALA A 186 -8.82 12.91 1.68
C ALA A 186 -8.68 12.46 3.14
N VAL A 187 -7.50 12.63 3.75
CA VAL A 187 -7.27 12.36 5.17
C VAL A 187 -7.98 13.39 6.06
N LEU A 188 -7.95 14.67 5.70
CA LEU A 188 -8.62 15.74 6.45
C LEU A 188 -10.15 15.63 6.40
N ASP A 189 -10.68 15.23 5.24
CA ASP A 189 -12.12 15.11 5.00
C ASP A 189 -12.72 13.84 5.63
N ASN A 190 -11.90 12.82 5.91
CA ASN A 190 -12.36 11.58 6.52
C ASN A 190 -12.24 11.61 8.07
N PRO A 191 -13.37 11.73 8.80
CA PRO A 191 -13.36 11.81 10.25
C PRO A 191 -13.11 10.47 10.95
N ASN A 192 -13.13 9.33 10.26
CA ASN A 192 -12.92 8.04 10.91
C ASN A 192 -11.42 7.69 11.02
N LEU A 193 -10.57 8.30 10.19
CA LEU A 193 -9.13 8.04 10.21
C LEU A 193 -8.48 8.50 11.53
N PRO A 194 -7.59 7.67 12.13
CA PRO A 194 -6.91 7.97 13.38
C PRO A 194 -5.73 8.95 13.21
N TYR A 195 -5.71 9.72 12.12
CA TYR A 195 -4.59 10.58 11.75
C TYR A 195 -4.99 12.07 11.75
N TYR A 196 -4.08 12.92 12.19
CA TYR A 196 -4.20 14.38 12.14
C TYR A 196 -3.01 14.96 11.38
N ILE A 197 -3.27 15.67 10.28
CA ILE A 197 -2.20 16.27 9.48
C ILE A 197 -1.73 17.57 10.15
N VAL A 198 -0.47 17.55 10.59
CA VAL A 198 0.23 18.70 11.19
C VAL A 198 0.72 19.66 10.11
N GLY A 199 1.17 19.14 8.97
CA GLY A 199 1.73 19.92 7.89
C GLY A 199 2.36 19.08 6.79
N PHE A 200 3.02 19.77 5.86
CA PHE A 200 3.71 19.16 4.74
C PHE A 200 5.22 19.27 4.92
N LEU A 201 5.97 18.34 4.34
CA LEU A 201 7.42 18.29 4.41
C LEU A 201 8.01 18.37 2.99
N THR A 202 8.98 19.25 2.78
CA THR A 202 9.63 19.45 1.48
C THR A 202 11.14 19.60 1.60
N GLN A 203 11.85 19.23 0.54
CA GLN A 203 13.29 19.49 0.37
C GLN A 203 13.56 20.77 -0.42
N ARG A 204 12.57 21.32 -1.13
CA ARG A 204 12.77 22.53 -1.94
C ARG A 204 12.97 23.74 -1.03
N HIS A 205 13.73 24.74 -1.48
CA HIS A 205 14.00 25.98 -0.73
C HIS A 205 13.05 27.14 -1.10
N ASP A 206 12.11 26.92 -2.03
CA ASP A 206 11.19 27.92 -2.60
C ASP A 206 9.90 28.16 -1.78
N TYR A 207 9.73 27.52 -0.63
CA TYR A 207 8.51 27.56 0.19
C TYR A 207 8.49 28.74 1.21
N ARG A 208 8.68 29.99 0.78
CA ARG A 208 8.59 31.12 1.73
C ARG A 208 7.13 31.40 2.12
N LEU A 209 6.79 31.15 3.39
CA LEU A 209 5.52 31.52 4.06
C LEU A 209 4.21 30.93 3.46
N ALA A 210 4.29 29.92 2.60
CA ALA A 210 3.11 29.31 2.01
C ALA A 210 2.46 28.29 2.98
N ASN A 211 1.14 28.40 3.15
CA ASN A 211 0.32 27.38 3.82
C ASN A 211 -0.40 26.54 2.75
N LEU A 212 -0.39 25.22 2.90
CA LEU A 212 -1.17 24.30 2.06
C LEU A 212 -2.32 23.75 2.88
N LEU A 213 -3.55 23.90 2.39
CA LEU A 213 -4.76 23.49 3.11
C LEU A 213 -4.85 24.07 4.55
N GLY A 214 -4.31 25.28 4.75
CA GLY A 214 -4.23 25.92 6.08
C GLY A 214 -3.20 25.29 7.03
N LYS A 215 -2.30 24.44 6.53
CA LYS A 215 -1.23 23.80 7.30
C LYS A 215 0.15 24.31 6.87
N PRO A 216 1.11 24.41 7.82
CA PRO A 216 2.46 24.88 7.53
C PRO A 216 3.26 23.87 6.71
N ILE A 217 4.27 24.37 6.00
CA ILE A 217 5.28 23.58 5.29
C ILE A 217 6.58 23.59 6.11
N TYR A 218 7.14 22.42 6.38
CA TYR A 218 8.41 22.21 7.07
C TYR A 218 9.50 21.87 6.05
N SER A 219 10.72 22.38 6.27
CA SER A 219 11.90 21.87 5.56
C SER A 219 12.48 20.64 6.22
N ARG A 220 13.23 19.90 5.41
CA ARG A 220 14.20 18.90 5.86
C ARG A 220 15.09 19.41 7.01
N GLU A 221 15.74 20.56 6.84
CA GLU A 221 16.63 21.13 7.87
C GLU A 221 15.92 21.38 9.20
N LYS A 222 14.65 21.81 9.16
CA LYS A 222 13.88 22.05 10.38
C LYS A 222 13.59 20.75 11.11
N LEU A 223 13.30 19.68 10.38
CA LEU A 223 13.12 18.34 10.94
C LEU A 223 14.43 17.76 11.50
N GLU A 224 15.56 18.02 10.85
CA GLU A 224 16.89 17.60 11.32
C GLU A 224 17.27 18.31 12.64
N LYS A 225 16.96 19.61 12.76
CA LYS A 225 17.31 20.41 13.95
C LYS A 225 16.43 20.16 15.18
N HIS A 226 15.18 19.76 14.99
CA HIS A 226 14.22 19.61 16.09
C HIS A 226 13.96 18.14 16.41
N THR A 227 13.48 17.87 17.61
CA THR A 227 13.02 16.54 18.02
C THR A 227 11.55 16.32 17.65
N LYS A 228 11.11 15.06 17.60
CA LYS A 228 9.69 14.74 17.35
C LYS A 228 8.76 15.33 18.42
N ASP A 229 9.25 15.45 19.65
CA ASP A 229 8.50 15.99 20.79
C ASP A 229 8.36 17.51 20.69
N GLU A 230 9.40 18.22 20.25
CA GLU A 230 9.35 19.67 19.99
C GLU A 230 8.36 20.01 18.88
N LEU A 231 8.28 19.18 17.86
CA LEU A 231 7.35 19.37 16.73
C LEU A 231 5.96 18.76 16.98
N LEU A 232 5.81 17.93 18.02
CA LEU A 232 4.62 17.15 18.33
C LEU A 232 4.16 16.32 17.10
N ILE A 233 5.04 15.47 16.58
CA ILE A 233 4.76 14.62 15.40
C ILE A 233 5.02 13.16 15.75
N ASP A 234 4.07 12.29 15.41
CA ASP A 234 4.14 10.84 15.62
C ASP A 234 4.61 10.07 14.38
N GLY A 235 4.51 10.67 13.19
CA GLY A 235 4.89 9.99 11.96
C GLY A 235 4.84 10.82 10.68
N VAL A 236 5.18 10.18 9.57
CA VAL A 236 5.21 10.77 8.23
C VAL A 236 4.45 9.87 7.26
N LEU A 237 3.54 10.46 6.49
CA LEU A 237 2.80 9.84 5.40
C LEU A 237 3.53 10.08 4.08
N LEU A 238 4.05 9.00 3.52
CA LEU A 238 4.67 8.94 2.20
C LEU A 238 3.61 8.79 1.13
N VAL A 239 3.57 9.73 0.19
CA VAL A 239 2.72 9.66 -1.00
C VAL A 239 3.59 9.16 -2.16
N LYS A 240 3.16 8.05 -2.79
CA LYS A 240 3.84 7.41 -3.92
C LYS A 240 4.02 8.41 -5.08
N GLU A 241 5.07 8.41 -5.91
CA GLU A 241 6.52 8.46 -5.72
C GLU A 241 7.08 8.92 -7.09
N MET A 242 7.68 10.12 -7.15
CA MET A 242 8.60 10.52 -8.23
C MET A 242 10.04 10.69 -7.69
N MET A 243 10.31 10.23 -6.47
CA MET A 243 11.63 10.32 -5.84
C MET A 243 12.56 9.21 -6.32
N THR A 244 13.85 9.48 -6.36
CA THR A 244 14.87 8.45 -6.63
C THR A 244 15.03 7.51 -5.43
N LYS A 245 15.64 6.34 -5.64
CA LYS A 245 15.94 5.38 -4.55
C LYS A 245 16.80 6.01 -3.46
N GLU A 246 17.76 6.85 -3.85
CA GLU A 246 18.67 7.55 -2.95
C GLU A 246 17.92 8.57 -2.10
N GLU A 247 17.04 9.37 -2.71
CA GLU A 247 16.20 10.34 -2.00
C GLU A 247 15.27 9.65 -1.00
N MET A 248 14.59 8.57 -1.41
CA MET A 248 13.69 7.83 -0.52
C MET A 248 14.45 7.22 0.67
N ASN A 249 15.61 6.57 0.42
CA ASN A 249 16.44 6.03 1.50
C ASN A 249 16.94 7.13 2.44
N SER A 250 17.33 8.29 1.89
CA SER A 250 17.76 9.45 2.66
C SER A 250 16.67 9.94 3.61
N TRP A 251 15.43 10.07 3.13
CA TRP A 251 14.28 10.46 3.95
C TRP A 251 13.94 9.41 5.00
N VAL A 252 13.91 8.14 4.63
CA VAL A 252 13.53 7.07 5.55
C VAL A 252 14.57 6.91 6.65
N ASN A 253 15.87 7.00 6.34
CA ASN A 253 16.92 7.01 7.36
C ASN A 253 16.72 8.17 8.35
N LEU A 254 16.43 9.37 7.87
CA LEU A 254 16.15 10.53 8.72
C LEU A 254 14.91 10.29 9.61
N PHE A 255 13.84 9.71 9.08
CA PHE A 255 12.64 9.42 9.86
C PHE A 255 12.88 8.34 10.92
N LEU A 256 13.65 7.30 10.58
CA LEU A 256 14.02 6.25 11.54
C LEU A 256 14.94 6.80 12.63
N GLU A 257 15.89 7.69 12.30
CA GLU A 257 16.76 8.35 13.28
C GLU A 257 15.94 9.21 14.27
N LYS A 258 14.88 9.84 13.79
CA LYS A 258 13.97 10.67 14.60
C LYS A 258 12.86 9.88 15.30
N ASP A 259 12.87 8.55 15.22
CA ASP A 259 11.85 7.66 15.79
C ASP A 259 10.42 8.06 15.37
N LEU A 260 10.27 8.37 14.07
CA LEU A 260 9.00 8.72 13.44
C LEU A 260 8.40 7.50 12.74
N LYS A 261 7.11 7.24 12.97
CA LYS A 261 6.41 6.17 12.26
C LYS A 261 6.25 6.51 10.78
N ILE A 262 6.70 5.60 9.90
CA ILE A 262 6.61 5.82 8.46
C ILE A 262 5.39 5.09 7.90
N LEU A 263 4.48 5.86 7.30
CA LEU A 263 3.23 5.38 6.73
C LEU A 263 3.28 5.56 5.20
N LYS A 264 2.69 4.62 4.47
CA LYS A 264 2.54 4.67 3.01
C LYS A 264 1.09 4.92 2.65
N ALA A 265 0.87 5.94 1.83
CA ALA A 265 -0.45 6.30 1.31
C ALA A 265 -0.85 5.41 0.11
N PRO A 266 -2.15 5.22 -0.13
CA PRO A 266 -2.62 4.56 -1.34
C PRO A 266 -2.29 5.35 -2.60
N SER A 267 -2.35 4.67 -3.76
CA SER A 267 -2.31 5.36 -5.05
C SER A 267 -3.54 6.25 -5.23
N VAL A 268 -3.35 7.44 -5.80
CA VAL A 268 -4.42 8.41 -6.11
C VAL A 268 -5.54 7.82 -6.97
N GLN A 269 -5.26 6.81 -7.79
CA GLN A 269 -6.28 6.12 -8.60
C GLN A 269 -7.25 5.28 -7.76
N LYS A 270 -6.80 4.80 -6.59
CA LYS A 270 -7.61 3.98 -5.66
C LYS A 270 -8.39 4.81 -4.65
N LEU A 271 -8.37 6.14 -4.75
CA LEU A 271 -9.01 7.06 -3.79
C LEU A 271 -10.53 7.21 -3.96
N ARG A 272 -11.20 6.34 -4.73
CA ARG A 272 -12.67 6.40 -4.83
C ARG A 272 -13.30 5.91 -3.51
N SER A 273 -14.16 6.77 -2.99
CA SER A 273 -14.79 6.81 -1.67
C SER A 273 -15.36 5.48 -1.17
N THR A 274 -14.64 4.82 -0.23
CA THR A 274 -15.13 4.30 1.07
C THR A 274 -14.03 3.57 1.87
N ASP A 275 -12.96 3.08 1.23
CA ASP A 275 -11.98 2.17 1.88
C ASP A 275 -10.60 2.80 2.20
N LEU A 276 -10.58 4.05 2.67
CA LEU A 276 -9.32 4.72 3.05
C LEU A 276 -8.69 4.14 4.33
N GLU A 277 -9.49 3.57 5.26
CA GLU A 277 -9.01 3.06 6.55
C GLU A 277 -8.04 1.87 6.41
N GLY A 278 -8.27 0.97 5.45
CA GLY A 278 -7.38 -0.16 5.17
C GLY A 278 -6.23 0.16 4.20
N SER A 279 -6.23 1.36 3.63
CA SER A 279 -5.36 1.74 2.52
C SER A 279 -4.05 2.43 2.96
N ILE A 280 -4.04 3.07 4.15
CA ILE A 280 -2.83 3.64 4.75
C ILE A 280 -2.18 2.57 5.61
N ARG A 281 -0.99 2.11 5.21
CA ARG A 281 -0.25 1.03 5.89
C ARG A 281 1.11 1.50 6.36
N SER A 282 1.72 0.81 7.33
CA SER A 282 3.15 1.06 7.65
C SER A 282 4.02 0.76 6.43
N LEU A 283 5.10 1.52 6.27
CA LEU A 283 6.10 1.25 5.23
C LEU A 283 6.74 -0.11 5.47
N GLN A 284 6.81 -0.94 4.43
CA GLN A 284 7.46 -2.25 4.51
C GLN A 284 8.88 -2.20 3.89
N ILE A 285 9.76 -3.13 4.24
CA ILE A 285 11.13 -3.15 3.74
C ILE A 285 11.20 -3.38 2.23
N GLU A 286 10.25 -4.13 1.68
CA GLU A 286 10.09 -4.38 0.26
C GLU A 286 9.81 -3.09 -0.51
N ASP A 287 9.10 -2.13 0.10
CA ASP A 287 8.83 -0.82 -0.47
C ASP A 287 10.10 0.06 -0.55
N LEU A 288 11.15 -0.23 0.23
CA LEU A 288 12.43 0.49 0.22
C LEU A 288 13.44 -0.07 -0.78
N LEU A 289 13.34 -1.37 -1.04
CA LEU A 289 14.20 -2.06 -2.00
C LEU A 289 13.79 -1.74 -3.44
N ASN A 290 12.57 -1.22 -3.62
CA ASN A 290 12.02 -0.44 -4.73
C ASN A 290 12.86 -0.45 -6.01
N ARG A 291 12.80 -1.56 -6.72
CA ARG A 291 13.03 -1.57 -8.15
C ARG A 291 11.72 -1.21 -8.81
N LYS A 292 11.73 -0.18 -9.64
CA LYS A 292 10.56 0.15 -10.47
C LYS A 292 10.29 -1.08 -11.36
N PRO A 293 9.12 -1.73 -11.29
CA PRO A 293 8.72 -2.66 -12.34
C PRO A 293 8.61 -1.82 -13.61
N ILE A 294 9.53 -2.03 -14.54
CA ILE A 294 9.49 -1.36 -15.84
C ILE A 294 8.61 -2.25 -16.70
N HIS A 295 7.38 -1.81 -16.96
CA HIS A 295 6.62 -2.40 -18.05
C HIS A 295 7.26 -1.93 -19.36
N ILE A 296 8.03 -2.81 -19.97
CA ILE A 296 8.46 -2.62 -21.35
C ILE A 296 7.34 -3.21 -22.20
N GLU A 297 6.52 -2.34 -22.81
CA GLU A 297 5.55 -2.79 -23.81
C GLU A 297 6.31 -3.44 -24.96
N ASN A 298 6.20 -4.77 -25.06
CA ASN A 298 6.93 -5.56 -26.03
C ASN A 298 5.92 -6.27 -26.94
N GLU A 299 5.69 -5.71 -28.12
CA GLU A 299 4.82 -6.29 -29.16
C GLU A 299 5.26 -7.71 -29.56
N ASP A 300 6.58 -8.00 -29.51
CA ASP A 300 7.08 -9.36 -29.75
C ASP A 300 6.64 -10.32 -28.65
N LEU A 301 6.65 -9.88 -27.39
CA LEU A 301 6.15 -10.68 -26.26
C LEU A 301 4.69 -11.05 -26.46
N LYS A 302 3.85 -10.06 -26.82
CA LYS A 302 2.42 -10.27 -27.04
C LYS A 302 2.17 -11.20 -28.23
N SER A 303 2.83 -10.97 -29.37
CA SER A 303 2.66 -11.81 -30.58
C SER A 303 3.05 -13.28 -30.36
N ARG A 304 3.98 -13.55 -29.44
CA ARG A 304 4.44 -14.90 -29.09
C ARG A 304 3.51 -15.67 -28.15
N HIS A 305 2.68 -14.99 -27.37
CA HIS A 305 1.78 -15.61 -26.40
C HIS A 305 0.31 -15.57 -26.82
N PHE A 306 -0.09 -14.53 -27.56
CA PHE A 306 -1.47 -14.32 -27.99
C PHE A 306 -2.01 -15.54 -28.75
N GLY A 307 -3.13 -16.07 -28.27
CA GLY A 307 -3.79 -17.24 -28.87
C GLY A 307 -2.96 -18.53 -28.84
N LYS A 308 -1.87 -18.61 -28.06
CA LYS A 308 -1.04 -19.82 -27.93
C LYS A 308 -1.41 -20.67 -26.72
N THR A 309 -0.96 -21.92 -26.72
CA THR A 309 -1.03 -22.81 -25.56
C THR A 309 0.32 -22.81 -24.84
N VAL A 310 0.32 -22.47 -23.54
CA VAL A 310 1.53 -22.33 -22.72
C VAL A 310 1.48 -23.31 -21.55
N LEU A 311 2.58 -24.00 -21.28
CA LEU A 311 2.77 -24.82 -20.08
C LEU A 311 3.64 -24.06 -19.07
N ILE A 312 3.20 -24.01 -17.81
CA ILE A 312 3.98 -23.45 -16.71
C ILE A 312 4.07 -24.52 -15.62
N THR A 313 5.28 -25.00 -15.35
CA THR A 313 5.54 -25.99 -14.29
C THR A 313 6.07 -25.29 -13.03
N GLY A 314 5.75 -25.82 -11.85
CA GLY A 314 5.99 -25.12 -10.59
C GLY A 314 5.08 -23.90 -10.47
N GLY A 315 3.92 -23.98 -11.13
CA GLY A 315 3.05 -22.84 -11.35
C GLY A 315 2.38 -22.32 -10.09
N ALA A 316 2.33 -23.09 -9.00
CA ALA A 316 1.85 -22.63 -7.70
C ALA A 316 2.98 -22.04 -6.83
N GLY A 317 4.23 -22.10 -7.28
CA GLY A 317 5.37 -21.46 -6.63
C GLY A 317 5.38 -19.93 -6.78
N SER A 318 6.27 -19.26 -6.04
CA SER A 318 6.36 -17.78 -6.06
C SER A 318 6.66 -17.21 -7.45
N ILE A 319 7.60 -17.81 -8.20
CA ILE A 319 7.94 -17.40 -9.58
C ILE A 319 6.87 -17.91 -10.56
N GLY A 320 6.54 -19.20 -10.51
CA GLY A 320 5.58 -19.80 -11.44
C GLY A 320 4.21 -19.12 -11.41
N SER A 321 3.68 -18.79 -10.22
CA SER A 321 2.37 -18.13 -10.11
C SER A 321 2.39 -16.71 -10.67
N GLU A 322 3.52 -16.02 -10.60
CA GLU A 322 3.65 -14.70 -11.23
C GLU A 322 3.79 -14.81 -12.75
N ILE A 323 4.53 -15.80 -13.27
CA ILE A 323 4.56 -16.09 -14.71
C ILE A 323 3.15 -16.41 -15.21
N VAL A 324 2.34 -17.19 -14.47
CA VAL A 324 0.93 -17.44 -14.81
C VAL A 324 0.15 -16.13 -14.93
N ARG A 325 0.31 -15.20 -13.97
CA ARG A 325 -0.38 -13.90 -13.98
C ARG A 325 0.03 -13.03 -15.16
N GLN A 326 1.34 -12.95 -15.46
CA GLN A 326 1.85 -12.11 -16.54
C GLN A 326 1.51 -12.72 -17.91
N VAL A 327 1.63 -14.04 -18.08
CA VAL A 327 1.22 -14.72 -19.31
C VAL A 327 -0.28 -14.56 -19.56
N ALA A 328 -1.13 -14.60 -18.52
CA ALA A 328 -2.57 -14.39 -18.67
C ALA A 328 -2.93 -12.98 -19.22
N GLN A 329 -2.11 -11.96 -18.95
CA GLN A 329 -2.30 -10.61 -19.49
C GLN A 329 -2.00 -10.52 -20.99
N LEU A 330 -1.26 -11.50 -21.55
CA LEU A 330 -0.92 -11.57 -22.97
C LEU A 330 -1.97 -12.31 -23.81
N GLU A 331 -3.12 -12.64 -23.23
CA GLU A 331 -4.27 -13.27 -23.88
C GLU A 331 -3.94 -14.58 -24.64
N PRO A 332 -3.31 -15.58 -23.98
CA PRO A 332 -3.11 -16.89 -24.56
C PRO A 332 -4.44 -17.62 -24.73
N ASN A 333 -4.47 -18.61 -25.63
CA ASN A 333 -5.64 -19.46 -25.82
C ASN A 333 -5.86 -20.40 -24.63
N LEU A 334 -4.78 -20.97 -24.09
CA LEU A 334 -4.82 -21.89 -22.96
C LEU A 334 -3.53 -21.82 -22.14
N ILE A 335 -3.66 -21.72 -20.82
CA ILE A 335 -2.56 -21.89 -19.88
C ILE A 335 -2.75 -23.21 -19.12
N VAL A 336 -1.78 -24.11 -19.25
CA VAL A 336 -1.70 -25.32 -18.44
C VAL A 336 -0.72 -25.08 -17.29
N ILE A 337 -1.20 -25.20 -16.07
CA ILE A 337 -0.45 -24.97 -14.83
C ILE A 337 -0.23 -26.33 -14.17
N LEU A 338 1.03 -26.71 -14.01
CA LEU A 338 1.43 -27.96 -13.38
C LEU A 338 2.17 -27.69 -12.08
N ASP A 339 1.72 -28.30 -11.00
CA ASP A 339 2.39 -28.27 -9.71
C ASP A 339 2.06 -29.54 -8.90
N GLN A 340 2.89 -29.88 -7.93
CA GLN A 340 2.63 -30.97 -6.98
C GLN A 340 1.95 -30.48 -5.70
N ALA A 341 2.05 -29.18 -5.40
CA ALA A 341 1.49 -28.60 -4.19
C ALA A 341 -0.01 -28.36 -4.36
N GLU A 342 -0.82 -29.27 -3.84
CA GLU A 342 -2.28 -29.29 -4.01
C GLU A 342 -2.96 -28.00 -3.53
N THR A 343 -2.72 -27.59 -2.28
CA THR A 343 -3.38 -26.39 -1.72
C THR A 343 -2.96 -25.10 -2.44
N PRO A 344 -1.66 -24.79 -2.65
CA PRO A 344 -1.28 -23.61 -3.43
C PRO A 344 -1.81 -23.60 -4.86
N LEU A 345 -1.91 -24.78 -5.50
CA LEU A 345 -2.45 -24.90 -6.86
C LEU A 345 -3.95 -24.57 -6.90
N TYR A 346 -4.71 -25.02 -5.90
CA TYR A 346 -6.13 -24.70 -5.76
C TYR A 346 -6.38 -23.20 -5.47
N GLU A 347 -5.58 -22.60 -4.59
CA GLU A 347 -5.66 -21.16 -4.31
C GLU A 347 -5.38 -20.33 -5.58
N LEU A 348 -4.38 -20.74 -6.37
CA LEU A 348 -4.09 -20.11 -7.65
C LEU A 348 -5.23 -20.28 -8.66
N GLU A 349 -5.91 -21.43 -8.67
CA GLU A 349 -7.06 -21.65 -9.53
C GLU A 349 -8.18 -20.67 -9.28
N ILE A 350 -8.54 -20.47 -8.01
CA ILE A 350 -9.56 -19.49 -7.62
C ILE A 350 -9.12 -18.08 -8.06
N ASP A 351 -7.88 -17.69 -7.76
CA ASP A 351 -7.36 -16.36 -8.08
C ASP A 351 -7.38 -16.08 -9.59
N MET A 352 -6.91 -17.02 -10.40
CA MET A 352 -6.77 -16.82 -11.85
C MET A 352 -8.12 -16.81 -12.57
N ARG A 353 -9.05 -17.71 -12.20
CA ARG A 353 -10.40 -17.73 -12.79
C ARG A 353 -11.19 -16.45 -12.48
N ASN A 354 -11.01 -15.89 -11.28
CA ASN A 354 -11.66 -14.64 -10.90
C ASN A 354 -11.08 -13.42 -11.62
N LYS A 355 -9.75 -13.35 -11.79
CA LYS A 355 -9.08 -12.22 -12.42
C LYS A 355 -9.15 -12.23 -13.95
N PHE A 356 -9.13 -13.41 -14.57
CA PHE A 356 -9.06 -13.58 -16.03
C PHE A 356 -10.16 -14.52 -16.54
N PRO A 357 -11.45 -14.15 -16.43
CA PRO A 357 -12.56 -15.05 -16.74
C PRO A 357 -12.62 -15.48 -18.22
N MET A 358 -11.96 -14.73 -19.12
CA MET A 358 -11.94 -15.01 -20.56
C MET A 358 -10.82 -15.97 -20.98
N ILE A 359 -9.83 -16.23 -20.12
CA ILE A 359 -8.69 -17.09 -20.43
C ILE A 359 -9.00 -18.53 -20.00
N GLN A 360 -8.67 -19.51 -20.86
CA GLN A 360 -8.80 -20.91 -20.48
C GLN A 360 -7.62 -21.34 -19.61
N PHE A 361 -7.91 -21.90 -18.45
CA PHE A 361 -6.92 -22.45 -17.53
C PHE A 361 -7.15 -23.94 -17.33
N LYS A 362 -6.04 -24.70 -17.29
CA LYS A 362 -6.04 -26.09 -16.86
C LYS A 362 -5.01 -26.31 -15.76
N PHE A 363 -5.50 -26.60 -14.55
CA PHE A 363 -4.67 -26.96 -13.41
C PHE A 363 -4.44 -28.49 -13.39
N VAL A 364 -3.18 -28.89 -13.22
CA VAL A 364 -2.73 -30.29 -13.25
C VAL A 364 -1.88 -30.56 -12.01
N LEU A 365 -2.42 -31.38 -11.11
CA LEU A 365 -1.67 -31.91 -9.97
C LEU A 365 -0.76 -33.05 -10.44
N ALA A 366 0.55 -32.79 -10.52
CA ALA A 366 1.55 -33.76 -10.95
C ALA A 366 2.95 -33.38 -10.49
N ASP A 367 3.78 -34.41 -10.28
CA ASP A 367 5.23 -34.28 -10.11
C ASP A 367 5.91 -34.35 -11.49
N ILE A 368 6.90 -33.49 -11.70
CA ILE A 368 7.72 -33.43 -12.92
C ILE A 368 8.69 -34.62 -13.04
N SER A 369 8.99 -35.32 -11.95
CA SER A 369 9.78 -36.56 -11.97
C SER A 369 9.00 -37.70 -12.67
N ASN A 370 7.67 -37.63 -12.70
CA ASN A 370 6.80 -38.66 -13.25
C ASN A 370 6.53 -38.46 -14.74
N ARG A 371 7.43 -38.98 -15.59
CA ARG A 371 7.31 -38.90 -17.06
C ARG A 371 5.98 -39.41 -17.60
N HIS A 372 5.44 -40.50 -17.04
CA HIS A 372 4.16 -41.08 -17.46
C HIS A 372 2.98 -40.12 -17.26
N ARG A 373 3.05 -39.22 -16.27
CA ARG A 373 2.04 -38.17 -16.06
C ARG A 373 2.24 -36.98 -17.00
N LEU A 374 3.47 -36.69 -17.41
CA LEU A 374 3.80 -35.54 -18.27
C LEU A 374 3.51 -35.79 -19.74
N GLU A 375 3.93 -36.94 -20.28
CA GLU A 375 3.86 -37.21 -21.71
C GLU A 375 2.45 -37.08 -22.32
N PRO A 376 1.36 -37.57 -21.68
CA PRO A 376 0.00 -37.36 -22.18
C PRO A 376 -0.40 -35.88 -22.30
N LEU A 377 0.19 -34.99 -21.50
CA LEU A 377 -0.08 -33.55 -21.59
C LEU A 377 0.53 -32.96 -22.86
N PHE A 378 1.77 -33.33 -23.19
CA PHE A 378 2.45 -32.88 -24.41
C PHE A 378 1.75 -33.40 -25.67
N GLN A 379 1.29 -34.66 -25.66
CA GLN A 379 0.49 -35.24 -26.73
C GLN A 379 -0.83 -34.48 -26.95
N LYS A 380 -1.51 -34.13 -25.86
CA LYS A 380 -2.85 -33.53 -25.92
C LYS A 380 -2.83 -32.05 -26.28
N TYR A 381 -1.95 -31.25 -25.68
CA TYR A 381 -2.11 -29.79 -25.67
C TYR A 381 -1.22 -29.02 -26.64
N LYS A 382 -0.25 -29.68 -27.30
CA LYS A 382 0.65 -29.07 -28.31
C LYS A 382 1.17 -27.70 -27.89
N PHE A 383 2.01 -27.68 -26.86
CA PHE A 383 2.53 -26.45 -26.26
C PHE A 383 3.38 -25.66 -27.25
N SER A 384 3.13 -24.35 -27.34
CA SER A 384 4.01 -23.43 -28.05
C SER A 384 5.20 -23.06 -27.17
N MET A 385 4.99 -22.94 -25.86
CA MET A 385 6.00 -22.48 -24.94
C MET A 385 5.88 -23.21 -23.60
N VAL A 386 7.03 -23.55 -23.01
CA VAL A 386 7.12 -24.16 -21.68
C VAL A 386 7.98 -23.26 -20.81
N TYR A 387 7.41 -22.78 -19.70
CA TYR A 387 8.15 -22.13 -18.62
C TYR A 387 8.36 -23.13 -17.48
N HIS A 388 9.62 -23.44 -17.20
CA HIS A 388 9.99 -24.41 -16.19
C HIS A 388 10.48 -23.74 -14.90
N ALA A 389 9.56 -23.59 -13.93
CA ALA A 389 9.83 -22.99 -12.62
C ALA A 389 9.80 -24.01 -11.45
N ALA A 390 9.52 -25.28 -11.73
CA ALA A 390 9.51 -26.34 -10.72
C ALA A 390 10.94 -26.75 -10.35
N ALA A 391 11.30 -26.61 -9.07
CA ALA A 391 12.56 -27.05 -8.50
C ALA A 391 12.49 -27.04 -6.97
N TYR A 392 13.36 -27.81 -6.33
CA TYR A 392 13.70 -27.60 -4.93
C TYR A 392 14.83 -26.58 -4.79
N LYS A 393 14.64 -25.60 -3.91
CA LYS A 393 15.52 -24.42 -3.78
C LYS A 393 16.17 -24.22 -2.40
N HIS A 394 15.72 -24.94 -1.37
CA HIS A 394 16.16 -24.69 0.00
C HIS A 394 17.47 -25.40 0.29
N VAL A 395 18.59 -24.66 0.24
CA VAL A 395 19.95 -25.20 0.42
C VAL A 395 20.07 -26.14 1.63
N PRO A 396 19.66 -25.78 2.86
CA PRO A 396 19.85 -26.67 4.01
C PRO A 396 19.12 -28.01 3.87
N LEU A 397 17.86 -27.99 3.40
CA LEU A 397 17.07 -29.20 3.20
C LEU A 397 17.66 -30.09 2.10
N ILE A 398 18.27 -29.49 1.09
CA ILE A 398 18.83 -30.21 -0.05
C ILE A 398 20.22 -30.78 0.26
N GLU A 399 21.03 -30.10 1.08
CA GLU A 399 22.27 -30.69 1.60
C GLU A 399 21.99 -31.98 2.39
N GLU A 400 20.90 -32.01 3.16
CA GLU A 400 20.48 -33.20 3.90
C GLU A 400 19.84 -34.27 3.00
N ASN A 401 19.24 -33.88 1.87
CA ASN A 401 18.49 -34.74 0.96
C ASN A 401 18.94 -34.57 -0.49
N PRO A 402 20.19 -34.94 -0.83
CA PRO A 402 20.75 -34.69 -2.16
C PRO A 402 20.00 -35.43 -3.27
N HIS A 403 19.53 -36.66 -3.00
CA HIS A 403 18.77 -37.47 -3.95
C HIS A 403 17.48 -36.78 -4.43
N GLU A 404 16.78 -36.06 -3.55
CA GLU A 404 15.58 -35.29 -3.91
C GLU A 404 15.89 -34.19 -4.93
N ALA A 405 17.05 -33.54 -4.81
CA ALA A 405 17.48 -32.56 -5.80
C ALA A 405 17.78 -33.21 -7.16
N ILE A 406 18.32 -34.43 -7.19
CA ILE A 406 18.54 -35.14 -8.45
C ILE A 406 17.19 -35.50 -9.10
N LEU A 407 16.27 -36.10 -8.34
CA LEU A 407 14.98 -36.55 -8.87
C LEU A 407 14.11 -35.40 -9.39
N VAL A 408 14.14 -34.24 -8.72
CA VAL A 408 13.33 -33.09 -9.12
C VAL A 408 14.08 -32.16 -10.06
N ASN A 409 15.26 -31.66 -9.65
CA ASN A 409 15.96 -30.63 -10.42
C ASN A 409 16.64 -31.20 -11.66
N ILE A 410 17.15 -32.44 -11.64
CA ILE A 410 17.81 -33.06 -12.81
C ILE A 410 16.82 -33.89 -13.60
N LEU A 411 16.28 -34.98 -13.04
CA LEU A 411 15.35 -35.88 -13.73
C LEU A 411 14.08 -35.14 -14.20
N GLY A 412 13.51 -34.27 -13.35
CA GLY A 412 12.36 -33.46 -13.74
C GLY A 412 12.65 -32.51 -14.91
N SER A 413 13.80 -31.83 -14.91
CA SER A 413 14.23 -30.99 -16.03
C SER A 413 14.56 -31.82 -17.28
N LYS A 414 15.17 -33.00 -17.14
CA LYS A 414 15.42 -33.97 -18.23
C LYS A 414 14.11 -34.40 -18.87
N ASN A 415 13.13 -34.84 -18.08
CA ASN A 415 11.82 -35.25 -18.59
C ASN A 415 11.14 -34.15 -19.41
N LEU A 416 11.06 -32.94 -18.85
CA LEU A 416 10.39 -31.82 -19.49
C LEU A 416 11.10 -31.34 -20.76
N SER A 417 12.43 -31.26 -20.73
CA SER A 417 13.21 -30.79 -21.87
C SER A 417 13.23 -31.81 -23.00
N THR A 418 13.38 -33.11 -22.71
CA THR A 418 13.28 -34.19 -23.70
C THR A 418 11.88 -34.23 -24.32
N LEU A 419 10.81 -34.11 -23.54
CA LEU A 419 9.44 -34.02 -24.08
C LEU A 419 9.26 -32.76 -24.94
N ALA A 420 9.81 -31.62 -24.53
CA ALA A 420 9.75 -30.40 -25.32
C ALA A 420 10.46 -30.56 -26.69
N SER A 421 11.61 -31.24 -26.73
CA SER A 421 12.31 -31.58 -27.98
C SER A 421 11.50 -32.57 -28.83
N GLN A 422 11.05 -33.68 -28.24
CA GLN A 422 10.26 -34.75 -28.91
C GLN A 422 8.99 -34.21 -29.58
N TYR A 423 8.26 -33.32 -28.89
CA TYR A 423 7.01 -32.72 -29.39
C TYR A 423 7.22 -31.38 -30.09
N GLN A 424 8.47 -30.98 -30.37
CA GLN A 424 8.85 -29.78 -31.13
C GLN A 424 8.19 -28.49 -30.60
N VAL A 425 8.20 -28.32 -29.28
CA VAL A 425 7.77 -27.07 -28.64
C VAL A 425 8.61 -25.92 -29.20
N ASN A 426 8.01 -24.76 -29.48
CA ASN A 426 8.78 -23.66 -30.07
C ASN A 426 9.91 -23.20 -29.15
N ARG A 427 9.60 -23.02 -27.85
CA ARG A 427 10.52 -22.50 -26.84
C ARG A 427 10.35 -23.18 -25.49
N PHE A 428 11.48 -23.52 -24.88
CA PHE A 428 11.56 -24.02 -23.52
C PHE A 428 12.42 -23.07 -22.69
N VAL A 429 11.83 -22.45 -21.66
CA VAL A 429 12.49 -21.47 -20.81
C VAL A 429 12.70 -22.09 -19.43
N MET A 430 13.95 -22.38 -19.08
CA MET A 430 14.34 -22.88 -17.78
C MET A 430 14.70 -21.75 -16.84
N ILE A 431 14.10 -21.75 -15.64
CA ILE A 431 14.47 -20.86 -14.56
C ILE A 431 15.58 -21.52 -13.74
N SER A 432 16.70 -20.81 -13.63
CA SER A 432 17.87 -21.16 -12.84
C SER A 432 18.18 -20.06 -11.81
N THR A 433 19.35 -20.11 -11.21
CA THR A 433 19.74 -19.27 -10.06
C THR A 433 21.21 -18.91 -10.14
N ASP A 434 21.57 -17.77 -9.54
CA ASP A 434 22.96 -17.39 -9.23
C ASP A 434 23.78 -18.52 -8.56
N LYS A 435 23.15 -19.34 -7.71
CA LYS A 435 23.79 -20.47 -7.01
C LYS A 435 24.26 -21.61 -7.93
N ALA A 436 23.85 -21.61 -9.21
CA ALA A 436 24.37 -22.54 -10.21
C ALA A 436 25.77 -22.12 -10.70
N VAL A 437 26.20 -20.87 -10.46
CA VAL A 437 27.53 -20.37 -10.79
C VAL A 437 28.52 -20.78 -9.71
N LYS A 438 29.55 -21.56 -10.08
CA LYS A 438 30.57 -22.12 -9.16
C LYS A 438 29.93 -22.64 -7.88
N PRO A 439 29.01 -23.61 -7.99
CA PRO A 439 28.12 -23.97 -6.89
C PRO A 439 28.93 -24.44 -5.68
N THR A 440 28.46 -24.12 -4.47
CA THR A 440 29.05 -24.60 -3.21
C THR A 440 28.13 -25.53 -2.43
N ASN A 441 26.99 -25.85 -3.02
CA ASN A 441 25.95 -26.67 -2.44
C ASN A 441 25.30 -27.56 -3.50
N VAL A 442 24.71 -28.67 -3.04
CA VAL A 442 24.03 -29.66 -3.87
C VAL A 442 22.88 -29.04 -4.66
N MET A 443 22.15 -28.08 -4.06
CA MET A 443 21.04 -27.42 -4.74
C MET A 443 21.51 -26.65 -5.98
N GLY A 444 22.52 -25.81 -5.83
CA GLY A 444 23.15 -25.08 -6.93
C GLY A 444 23.75 -26.01 -7.98
N ALA A 445 24.49 -27.04 -7.54
CA ALA A 445 25.10 -28.03 -8.43
C ALA A 445 24.06 -28.83 -9.22
N SER A 446 22.94 -29.23 -8.61
CA SER A 446 21.84 -29.90 -9.31
C SER A 446 21.20 -29.02 -10.39
N LYS A 447 21.09 -27.70 -10.14
CA LYS A 447 20.61 -26.75 -11.14
C LYS A 447 21.63 -26.55 -12.26
N ARG A 448 22.92 -26.50 -11.96
CA ARG A 448 23.99 -26.44 -12.98
C ARG A 448 24.00 -27.69 -13.85
N ALA A 449 23.86 -28.88 -13.28
CA ALA A 449 23.73 -30.12 -14.04
C ALA A 449 22.50 -30.12 -14.96
N ALA A 450 21.36 -29.58 -14.52
CA ALA A 450 20.18 -29.41 -15.35
C ALA A 450 20.42 -28.42 -16.51
N GLU A 451 21.18 -27.35 -16.28
CA GLU A 451 21.58 -26.42 -17.35
C GLU A 451 22.43 -27.12 -18.40
N LEU A 452 23.47 -27.85 -17.99
CA LEU A 452 24.33 -28.61 -18.90
C LEU A 452 23.52 -29.58 -19.76
N PHE A 453 22.57 -30.32 -19.17
CA PHE A 453 21.71 -31.23 -19.91
C PHE A 453 20.86 -30.49 -20.96
N VAL A 454 20.24 -29.37 -20.58
CA VAL A 454 19.39 -28.56 -21.48
C VAL A 454 20.21 -27.90 -22.59
N GLN A 455 21.42 -27.42 -22.29
CA GLN A 455 22.36 -26.86 -23.26
C GLN A 455 22.83 -27.92 -24.25
N ALA A 456 23.22 -29.10 -23.77
CA ALA A 456 23.63 -30.20 -24.65
C ALA A 456 22.48 -30.66 -25.55
N LEU A 457 21.25 -30.74 -25.01
CA LEU A 457 20.06 -31.10 -25.77
C LEU A 457 19.77 -30.09 -26.90
N GLN A 458 20.04 -28.79 -26.71
CA GLN A 458 19.90 -27.77 -27.74
C GLN A 458 20.72 -28.12 -29.00
N ASN A 459 21.91 -28.68 -28.81
CA ASN A 459 22.89 -28.97 -29.85
C ASN A 459 22.67 -30.34 -30.52
N THR A 460 21.66 -31.11 -30.09
CA THR A 460 21.37 -32.42 -30.68
C THR A 460 20.86 -32.31 -32.13
N PRO A 461 21.22 -33.27 -33.01
CA PRO A 461 20.69 -33.32 -34.36
C PRO A 461 19.16 -33.40 -34.36
N ASN A 462 18.51 -32.67 -35.27
CA ASN A 462 17.06 -32.60 -35.45
C ASN A 462 16.25 -31.88 -34.36
N ASN A 463 16.88 -31.36 -33.31
CA ASN A 463 16.18 -30.52 -32.34
C ASN A 463 15.73 -29.20 -32.98
N LYS A 464 14.43 -28.89 -32.87
CA LYS A 464 13.83 -27.62 -33.31
C LYS A 464 13.48 -26.69 -32.16
N THR A 465 13.43 -27.24 -30.94
CA THR A 465 13.07 -26.51 -29.73
C THR A 465 14.19 -25.57 -29.36
N LYS A 466 13.84 -24.31 -29.08
CA LYS A 466 14.78 -23.32 -28.57
C LYS A 466 14.81 -23.40 -27.06
N PHE A 467 15.94 -23.82 -26.51
CA PHE A 467 16.17 -23.89 -25.08
C PHE A 467 16.81 -22.60 -24.60
N ILE A 468 16.19 -21.97 -23.63
CA ILE A 468 16.63 -20.71 -23.02
C ILE A 468 16.76 -20.94 -21.52
N THR A 469 17.89 -20.56 -20.93
CA THR A 469 18.09 -20.59 -19.49
C THR A 469 18.14 -19.16 -18.95
N THR A 470 17.58 -18.93 -17.77
CA THR A 470 17.63 -17.62 -17.09
C THR A 470 18.22 -17.78 -15.70
N ARG A 471 19.23 -16.98 -15.34
CA ARG A 471 19.86 -16.91 -14.02
C ARG A 471 19.59 -15.56 -13.40
N PHE A 472 19.12 -15.58 -12.17
CA PHE A 472 18.97 -14.40 -11.34
C PHE A 472 19.10 -14.76 -9.85
N GLY A 473 19.32 -13.75 -9.02
CA GLY A 473 19.50 -13.92 -7.59
C GLY A 473 18.20 -13.99 -6.82
N ASN A 474 18.23 -13.55 -5.57
CA ASN A 474 17.07 -13.67 -4.69
C ASN A 474 15.92 -12.77 -5.15
N VAL A 475 14.70 -13.27 -4.97
CA VAL A 475 13.47 -12.48 -5.18
C VAL A 475 12.78 -12.13 -3.87
N LEU A 476 12.36 -10.87 -3.77
CA LEU A 476 11.75 -10.30 -2.56
C LEU A 476 10.42 -10.98 -2.21
N GLY A 477 10.24 -11.26 -0.92
CA GLY A 477 8.99 -11.79 -0.38
C GLY A 477 8.63 -13.21 -0.85
N SER A 478 9.56 -13.94 -1.48
CA SER A 478 9.30 -15.32 -1.89
C SER A 478 9.11 -16.26 -0.69
N ASN A 479 8.35 -17.33 -0.90
CA ASN A 479 8.06 -18.31 0.15
C ASN A 479 9.35 -18.86 0.76
N GLY A 480 9.40 -18.87 2.09
CA GLY A 480 10.54 -19.36 2.87
C GLY A 480 11.82 -18.50 2.79
N SER A 481 11.74 -17.26 2.31
CA SER A 481 12.89 -16.34 2.25
C SER A 481 13.16 -15.61 3.57
N VAL A 482 14.29 -14.89 3.63
CA VAL A 482 14.79 -14.20 4.84
C VAL A 482 13.83 -13.13 5.36
N ILE A 483 13.14 -12.39 4.47
CA ILE A 483 12.24 -11.30 4.89
C ILE A 483 11.02 -11.84 5.66
N PRO A 484 10.23 -12.81 5.15
CA PRO A 484 9.19 -13.46 5.93
C PRO A 484 9.69 -14.06 7.25
N HIS A 485 10.91 -14.59 7.26
CA HIS A 485 11.51 -15.17 8.47
C HIS A 485 11.80 -14.11 9.54
N PHE A 486 12.46 -13.01 9.17
CA PHE A 486 12.72 -11.89 10.08
C PHE A 486 11.43 -11.25 10.57
N LYS A 487 10.41 -11.12 9.71
CA LYS A 487 9.10 -10.62 10.12
C LYS A 487 8.50 -11.47 11.24
N LYS A 488 8.50 -12.80 11.08
CA LYS A 488 8.02 -13.74 12.12
C LYS A 488 8.85 -13.63 13.41
N GLN A 489 10.17 -13.51 13.30
CA GLN A 489 11.05 -13.35 14.46
C GLN A 489 10.75 -12.05 15.21
N ILE A 490 10.60 -10.94 14.50
CA ILE A 490 10.29 -9.63 15.07
C ILE A 490 8.91 -9.64 15.74
N GLU A 491 7.90 -10.20 15.08
CA GLU A 491 6.55 -10.36 15.64
C GLU A 491 6.53 -11.23 16.90
N ALA A 492 7.45 -12.19 17.00
CA ALA A 492 7.63 -13.04 18.18
C ALA A 492 8.47 -12.41 19.31
N GLY A 493 8.97 -11.17 19.14
CA GLY A 493 9.83 -10.47 20.11
C GLY A 493 11.33 -10.75 19.97
N GLY A 494 11.74 -11.36 18.87
CA GLY A 494 13.12 -11.72 18.58
C GLY A 494 13.60 -12.99 19.29
N PRO A 495 14.92 -13.26 19.23
CA PRO A 495 15.93 -12.54 18.47
C PRO A 495 15.81 -12.73 16.96
N VAL A 496 16.38 -11.80 16.18
CA VAL A 496 16.60 -11.98 14.74
C VAL A 496 17.91 -12.73 14.52
N THR A 497 17.89 -13.80 13.73
CA THR A 497 19.06 -14.65 13.50
C THR A 497 19.68 -14.39 12.14
N ILE A 498 20.96 -14.02 12.12
CA ILE A 498 21.74 -13.81 10.90
C ILE A 498 22.84 -14.87 10.84
N THR A 499 23.19 -15.36 9.67
CA THR A 499 24.22 -16.39 9.53
C THR A 499 25.62 -15.81 9.71
N HIS A 500 25.93 -14.70 9.03
CA HIS A 500 27.22 -14.01 9.14
C HIS A 500 27.05 -12.48 9.06
N PRO A 501 27.84 -11.66 9.79
CA PRO A 501 27.73 -10.19 9.74
C PRO A 501 27.93 -9.59 8.34
N ASP A 502 28.84 -10.16 7.55
CA ASP A 502 29.17 -9.66 6.21
C ASP A 502 28.37 -10.29 5.07
N ILE A 503 27.34 -11.09 5.36
CA ILE A 503 26.57 -11.76 4.31
C ILE A 503 25.75 -10.75 3.51
N VAL A 504 25.90 -10.79 2.18
CA VAL A 504 25.16 -9.95 1.24
C VAL A 504 24.36 -10.80 0.27
N ARG A 505 23.22 -10.27 -0.18
CA ARG A 505 22.42 -10.89 -1.24
C ARG A 505 21.93 -9.84 -2.22
N TYR A 506 21.83 -10.25 -3.47
CA TYR A 506 21.18 -9.48 -4.51
C TYR A 506 19.67 -9.71 -4.46
N PHE A 507 18.89 -8.66 -4.66
CA PHE A 507 17.44 -8.73 -4.61
C PHE A 507 16.80 -8.05 -5.81
N MET A 508 15.78 -8.71 -6.37
CA MET A 508 14.84 -8.12 -7.31
C MET A 508 13.40 -8.43 -6.91
N THR A 509 12.42 -7.73 -7.49
CA THR A 509 11.02 -8.04 -7.23
C THR A 509 10.56 -9.25 -8.03
N ILE A 510 9.60 -10.02 -7.53
CA ILE A 510 9.03 -11.17 -8.26
C ILE A 510 8.45 -10.75 -9.63
N PRO A 511 7.65 -9.66 -9.74
CA PRO A 511 7.14 -9.22 -11.03
C PRO A 511 8.23 -8.83 -12.03
N GLU A 512 9.27 -8.12 -11.57
CA GLU A 512 10.41 -7.77 -12.43
C GLU A 512 11.19 -9.00 -12.88
N ALA A 513 11.43 -9.98 -12.00
CA ALA A 513 12.10 -11.22 -12.37
C ALA A 513 11.34 -11.96 -13.46
N CYS A 514 10.03 -12.12 -13.28
CA CYS A 514 9.19 -12.82 -14.23
C CYS A 514 9.10 -12.07 -15.56
N ASP A 515 9.05 -10.74 -15.54
CA ASP A 515 9.05 -9.92 -16.76
C ASP A 515 10.34 -10.12 -17.56
N LEU A 516 11.51 -10.08 -16.91
CA LEU A 516 12.79 -10.37 -17.57
C LEU A 516 12.85 -11.82 -18.08
N VAL A 517 12.26 -12.80 -17.37
CA VAL A 517 12.14 -14.19 -17.85
C VAL A 517 11.31 -14.27 -19.13
N LEU A 518 10.15 -13.59 -19.19
CA LEU A 518 9.30 -13.57 -20.38
C LEU A 518 10.01 -12.91 -21.58
N GLN A 519 10.73 -11.82 -21.33
CA GLN A 519 11.53 -11.13 -22.34
C GLN A 519 12.67 -12.01 -22.86
N ALA A 520 13.46 -12.61 -21.96
CA ALA A 520 14.54 -13.54 -22.30
C ALA A 520 14.02 -14.73 -23.13
N GLY A 521 12.90 -15.32 -22.70
CA GLY A 521 12.22 -16.41 -23.41
C GLY A 521 11.80 -16.02 -24.82
N THR A 522 11.38 -14.78 -25.03
CA THR A 522 10.97 -14.25 -26.33
C THR A 522 12.16 -13.93 -27.25
N MET A 523 13.22 -13.32 -26.73
CA MET A 523 14.37 -12.87 -27.53
C MET A 523 15.37 -13.97 -27.88
N GLY A 524 15.53 -14.99 -27.03
CA GLY A 524 16.54 -16.03 -27.23
C GLY A 524 16.40 -16.78 -28.56
N GLN A 525 17.48 -17.32 -29.08
CA GLN A 525 17.52 -18.06 -30.35
C GLN A 525 17.89 -19.55 -30.14
N GLY A 526 18.04 -19.97 -28.88
CA GLY A 526 18.39 -21.31 -28.45
C GLY A 526 19.85 -21.39 -27.99
N GLY A 527 20.07 -22.01 -26.83
CA GLY A 527 21.39 -22.25 -26.25
C GLY A 527 21.86 -21.13 -25.31
N GLU A 528 21.17 -19.99 -25.25
CA GLU A 528 21.59 -18.89 -24.40
C GLU A 528 21.27 -19.11 -22.91
N ILE A 529 22.23 -18.77 -22.06
CA ILE A 529 22.03 -18.53 -20.63
C ILE A 529 21.94 -17.02 -20.44
N PHE A 530 20.75 -16.50 -20.13
CA PHE A 530 20.56 -15.11 -19.78
C PHE A 530 20.82 -14.86 -18.30
N VAL A 531 21.56 -13.82 -17.98
CA VAL A 531 21.84 -13.36 -16.61
C VAL A 531 21.25 -11.97 -16.44
N PHE A 532 20.48 -11.78 -15.38
CA PHE A 532 19.82 -10.50 -15.14
C PHE A 532 20.67 -9.56 -14.29
N ASP A 533 20.58 -8.26 -14.59
CA ASP A 533 21.18 -7.23 -13.76
C ASP A 533 20.43 -7.14 -12.42
N MET A 534 21.09 -7.67 -11.39
CA MET A 534 20.59 -7.68 -10.02
C MET A 534 21.04 -6.46 -9.22
N GLY A 535 21.53 -5.39 -9.84
CA GLY A 535 21.91 -4.11 -9.23
C GLY A 535 22.80 -4.26 -7.99
N GLU A 536 22.70 -3.30 -7.07
CA GLU A 536 23.55 -3.30 -5.87
C GLU A 536 23.17 -4.40 -4.86
N PRO A 537 24.17 -5.12 -4.30
CA PRO A 537 23.94 -6.11 -3.25
C PRO A 537 23.51 -5.45 -1.93
N VAL A 538 22.77 -6.19 -1.12
CA VAL A 538 22.26 -5.71 0.18
C VAL A 538 22.83 -6.57 1.31
N LYS A 539 23.46 -5.94 2.30
CA LYS A 539 23.86 -6.60 3.55
C LYS A 539 22.63 -7.06 4.33
N ILE A 540 22.60 -8.33 4.73
CA ILE A 540 21.47 -8.90 5.48
C ILE A 540 21.38 -8.28 6.89
N LEU A 541 22.51 -7.85 7.47
CA LEU A 541 22.53 -7.09 8.72
C LEU A 541 21.77 -5.76 8.59
N ASP A 542 22.03 -5.00 7.53
CA ASP A 542 21.36 -3.72 7.28
C ASP A 542 19.86 -3.94 7.05
N LEU A 543 19.51 -5.01 6.32
CA LEU A 543 18.13 -5.42 6.10
C LEU A 543 17.40 -5.71 7.42
N ALA A 544 17.99 -6.55 8.28
CA ALA A 544 17.44 -6.88 9.60
C ALA A 544 17.26 -5.65 10.47
N THR A 545 18.29 -4.81 10.57
CA THR A 545 18.29 -3.57 11.35
C THR A 545 17.17 -2.64 10.91
N ARG A 546 17.00 -2.45 9.60
CA ARG A 546 15.90 -1.63 9.05
C ARG A 546 14.53 -2.23 9.33
N MET A 547 14.38 -3.56 9.22
CA MET A 547 13.11 -4.23 9.52
C MET A 547 12.69 -4.08 10.98
N ILE A 548 13.64 -4.18 11.92
CA ILE A 548 13.41 -3.96 13.35
C ILE A 548 12.93 -2.52 13.59
N LYS A 549 13.64 -1.53 13.04
CA LYS A 549 13.27 -0.11 13.17
C LYS A 549 11.91 0.23 12.55
N LEU A 550 11.63 -0.29 11.35
CA LEU A 550 10.31 -0.11 10.70
C LEU A 550 9.16 -0.74 11.49
N SER A 551 9.47 -1.72 12.34
CA SER A 551 8.50 -2.36 13.24
C SER A 551 8.30 -1.59 14.56
N GLY A 552 9.03 -0.49 14.77
CA GLY A 552 8.94 0.36 15.95
C GLY A 552 9.78 -0.11 17.14
N PHE A 553 10.82 -0.92 16.88
CA PHE A 553 11.73 -1.45 17.89
C PHE A 553 13.16 -0.95 17.64
N GLU A 554 13.97 -0.81 18.70
CA GLU A 554 15.37 -0.45 18.58
C GLU A 554 16.25 -1.72 18.51
N PRO A 555 17.07 -1.88 17.45
CA PRO A 555 17.99 -3.00 17.30
C PRO A 555 18.96 -3.14 18.48
N HIS A 556 19.21 -4.37 18.91
CA HIS A 556 20.06 -4.74 20.05
C HIS A 556 19.55 -4.31 21.44
N ILE A 557 18.51 -3.48 21.53
CA ILE A 557 17.86 -3.08 22.79
C ILE A 557 16.56 -3.87 22.95
N ASP A 558 15.58 -3.63 22.08
CA ASP A 558 14.29 -4.30 22.12
C ASP A 558 14.36 -5.69 21.46
N ILE A 559 15.09 -5.78 20.34
CA ILE A 559 15.26 -7.02 19.57
C ILE A 559 16.74 -7.28 19.35
N LYS A 560 17.24 -8.37 19.96
CA LYS A 560 18.62 -8.82 19.77
C LYS A 560 18.84 -9.38 18.35
N ILE A 561 20.00 -9.11 17.79
CA ILE A 561 20.51 -9.78 16.58
C ILE A 561 21.59 -10.77 17.03
N ILE A 562 21.44 -12.04 16.65
CA ILE A 562 22.43 -13.10 16.95
C ILE A 562 22.97 -13.70 15.67
N TYR A 563 24.28 -13.95 15.67
CA TYR A 563 24.97 -14.65 14.60
C TYR A 563 24.94 -16.16 14.87
N THR A 564 24.47 -16.91 13.88
CA THR A 564 24.26 -18.37 13.96
C THR A 564 25.35 -19.17 13.25
N GLY A 565 26.26 -18.50 12.55
CA GLY A 565 27.24 -19.13 11.67
C GLY A 565 26.67 -19.35 10.27
N LEU A 566 27.57 -19.51 9.29
CA LEU A 566 27.19 -19.95 7.96
C LEU A 566 26.64 -21.38 8.04
N ARG A 567 25.62 -21.67 7.23
CA ARG A 567 25.06 -23.02 7.11
C ARG A 567 25.86 -23.83 6.10
N PRO A 568 25.72 -25.17 6.09
CA PRO A 568 26.31 -25.99 5.04
C PRO A 568 25.91 -25.54 3.64
N GLY A 569 26.91 -25.39 2.79
CA GLY A 569 26.78 -25.00 1.40
C GLY A 569 26.51 -23.52 1.15
N GLU A 570 26.37 -22.70 2.19
CA GLU A 570 26.01 -21.29 2.08
C GLU A 570 27.21 -20.39 1.76
N LYS A 571 27.09 -19.56 0.72
CA LYS A 571 28.11 -18.57 0.36
C LYS A 571 27.96 -17.28 1.18
N LEU A 572 29.08 -16.62 1.45
CA LEU A 572 29.08 -15.27 2.04
C LEU A 572 28.62 -14.22 1.00
N TYR A 573 29.12 -14.36 -0.23
CA TYR A 573 28.79 -13.55 -1.41
C TYR A 573 28.33 -14.48 -2.53
N GLU A 574 27.19 -14.18 -3.16
CA GLU A 574 26.77 -14.89 -4.38
C GLU A 574 27.42 -14.24 -5.60
N GLU A 575 27.81 -15.04 -6.58
CA GLU A 575 28.37 -14.58 -7.85
C GLU A 575 27.26 -14.60 -8.91
N LEU A 576 27.16 -13.55 -9.72
CA LEU A 576 26.19 -13.51 -10.83
C LEU A 576 26.77 -14.13 -12.12
N LEU A 577 28.10 -14.13 -12.25
CA LEU A 577 28.85 -14.57 -13.43
C LEU A 577 30.09 -15.33 -12.97
N SER A 578 30.51 -16.33 -13.75
CA SER A 578 31.81 -16.98 -13.56
C SER A 578 32.93 -16.07 -14.08
N ASP A 579 34.12 -16.13 -13.48
CA ASP A 579 35.29 -15.36 -13.94
C ASP A 579 35.69 -15.67 -15.39
N ASP A 580 35.39 -16.89 -15.86
CA ASP A 580 35.69 -17.36 -17.21
C ASP A 580 34.56 -17.08 -18.21
N ALA A 581 33.40 -16.60 -17.74
CA ALA A 581 32.24 -16.39 -18.58
C ALA A 581 32.37 -15.09 -19.39
N THR A 582 32.31 -15.20 -20.71
CA THR A 582 32.19 -14.01 -21.57
C THR A 582 30.73 -13.55 -21.60
N THR A 583 30.47 -12.31 -21.20
CA THR A 583 29.14 -11.72 -21.31
C THR A 583 28.94 -10.96 -22.61
N LEU A 584 27.80 -11.14 -23.26
CA LEU A 584 27.36 -10.33 -24.38
C LEU A 584 26.14 -9.48 -23.99
N PRO A 585 26.09 -8.20 -24.38
CA PRO A 585 24.92 -7.37 -24.15
C PRO A 585 23.73 -7.84 -25.02
N THR A 586 22.51 -7.52 -24.58
CA THR A 586 21.30 -7.70 -25.39
C THR A 586 20.65 -6.34 -25.71
N HIS A 587 19.52 -6.34 -26.43
CA HIS A 587 18.72 -5.13 -26.63
C HIS A 587 18.13 -4.56 -25.32
N ASN A 588 18.06 -5.36 -24.26
CA ASN A 588 17.66 -4.92 -22.93
C ASN A 588 18.91 -4.84 -22.05
N GLU A 589 19.23 -3.64 -21.56
CA GLU A 589 20.41 -3.37 -20.72
C GLU A 589 20.44 -4.20 -19.43
N LYS A 590 19.28 -4.68 -18.95
CA LYS A 590 19.17 -5.53 -17.76
C LYS A 590 19.37 -7.02 -18.02
N ILE A 591 19.59 -7.43 -19.27
CA ILE A 591 19.73 -8.82 -19.67
C ILE A 591 21.05 -8.99 -20.41
N LEU A 592 21.91 -9.85 -19.89
CA LEU A 592 23.18 -10.24 -20.50
C LEU A 592 23.12 -11.71 -20.91
N ILE A 593 23.90 -12.12 -21.93
CA ILE A 593 24.08 -13.52 -22.30
C ILE A 593 25.42 -13.99 -21.73
N SER A 594 25.41 -15.07 -20.93
CA SER A 594 26.61 -15.77 -20.46
C SER A 594 26.97 -16.89 -21.44
N LYS A 595 28.24 -16.95 -21.84
CA LYS A 595 28.80 -18.10 -22.55
C LYS A 595 29.56 -18.97 -21.57
N ASP A 596 28.95 -20.07 -21.18
CA ASP A 596 29.53 -21.06 -20.28
C ASP A 596 30.05 -22.26 -21.09
N SER A 597 30.84 -23.12 -20.46
CA SER A 597 31.26 -24.39 -21.06
C SER A 597 30.06 -25.32 -21.27
N ASP A 598 30.04 -25.95 -22.44
CA ASP A 598 29.07 -26.98 -22.82
C ASP A 598 29.69 -28.39 -22.69
N MET A 599 28.82 -29.39 -22.64
CA MET A 599 29.18 -30.82 -22.64
C MET A 599 28.49 -31.51 -23.82
N GLU A 600 29.14 -32.53 -24.40
CA GLU A 600 28.52 -33.34 -25.45
C GLU A 600 27.28 -34.07 -24.92
N PHE A 601 26.25 -34.18 -25.77
CA PHE A 601 24.96 -34.72 -25.33
C PHE A 601 25.05 -36.17 -24.85
N THR A 602 25.85 -37.00 -25.52
CA THR A 602 26.05 -38.40 -25.13
C THR A 602 26.65 -38.55 -23.73
N ASP A 603 27.57 -37.65 -23.38
CA ASP A 603 28.30 -37.71 -22.10
C ASP A 603 27.38 -37.28 -20.96
N ILE A 604 26.69 -36.14 -21.11
CA ILE A 604 25.75 -35.68 -20.09
C ILE A 604 24.53 -36.58 -19.97
N GLU A 605 24.06 -37.21 -21.05
CA GLU A 605 22.96 -38.18 -21.00
C GLU A 605 23.36 -39.39 -20.15
N HIS A 606 24.53 -39.98 -20.41
CA HIS A 606 25.04 -41.11 -19.63
C HIS A 606 25.25 -40.75 -18.16
N LEU A 607 25.89 -39.59 -17.87
CA LEU A 607 26.13 -39.15 -16.50
C LEU A 607 24.81 -38.85 -15.76
N THR A 608 23.83 -38.24 -16.44
CA THR A 608 22.52 -37.98 -15.83
C THR A 608 21.75 -39.26 -15.56
N ASP A 609 21.81 -40.28 -16.43
CA ASP A 609 21.19 -41.58 -16.12
C ASP A 609 21.86 -42.25 -14.92
N HIS A 610 23.19 -42.24 -14.86
CA HIS A 610 23.93 -42.82 -13.75
C HIS A 610 23.62 -42.16 -12.39
N ILE A 611 23.59 -40.82 -12.31
CA ILE A 611 23.25 -40.12 -11.06
C ILE A 611 21.79 -40.33 -10.65
N ILE A 612 20.87 -40.49 -11.62
CA ILE A 612 19.45 -40.76 -11.35
C ILE A 612 19.29 -42.15 -10.73
N GLU A 613 20.00 -43.16 -11.25
CA GLU A 613 20.01 -44.51 -10.67
C GLU A 613 20.57 -44.50 -9.24
N ALA A 614 21.68 -43.80 -9.00
CA ALA A 614 22.24 -43.59 -7.66
C ALA A 614 21.23 -42.90 -6.71
N ALA A 615 20.51 -41.89 -7.21
CA ALA A 615 19.50 -41.17 -6.42
C ALA A 615 18.31 -42.07 -6.02
N VAL A 616 17.86 -42.96 -6.90
CA VAL A 616 16.79 -43.93 -6.60
C VAL A 616 17.22 -44.93 -5.52
N ARG A 617 18.51 -45.26 -5.43
CA ARG A 617 19.08 -46.10 -4.35
C ARG A 617 19.28 -45.34 -3.03
N HIS A 618 19.00 -44.03 -2.99
CA HIS A 618 19.20 -43.15 -1.83
C HIS A 618 20.65 -43.07 -1.32
N GLU A 619 21.64 -43.29 -2.20
CA GLU A 619 23.06 -43.29 -1.84
C GLU A 619 23.65 -41.86 -1.84
N LYS A 620 23.49 -41.14 -0.71
CA LYS A 620 23.82 -39.70 -0.62
C LYS A 620 25.24 -39.34 -1.07
N VAL A 621 26.25 -40.08 -0.62
CA VAL A 621 27.66 -39.80 -0.91
C VAL A 621 27.98 -40.07 -2.38
N GLU A 622 27.49 -41.17 -2.92
CA GLU A 622 27.65 -41.53 -4.34
C GLU A 622 27.00 -40.48 -5.24
N VAL A 623 25.77 -40.05 -4.92
CA VAL A 623 25.08 -38.97 -5.64
C VAL A 623 25.92 -37.70 -5.70
N VAL A 624 26.51 -37.27 -4.58
CA VAL A 624 27.30 -36.04 -4.55
C VAL A 624 28.64 -36.21 -5.27
N GLN A 625 29.25 -37.40 -5.22
CA GLN A 625 30.45 -37.72 -5.99
C GLN A 625 30.18 -37.60 -7.50
N ILE A 626 29.14 -38.26 -8.00
CA ILE A 626 28.77 -38.19 -9.43
C ILE A 626 28.37 -36.76 -9.81
N LEU A 627 27.72 -36.02 -8.90
CA LEU A 627 27.36 -34.62 -9.16
C LEU A 627 28.59 -33.73 -9.35
N LYS A 628 29.71 -34.01 -8.66
CA LYS A 628 31.00 -33.32 -8.85
C LYS A 628 31.65 -33.70 -10.17
N ASP A 629 31.47 -34.95 -10.62
CA ASP A 629 31.95 -35.37 -11.94
C ASP A 629 31.17 -34.65 -13.07
N ILE A 630 29.87 -34.44 -12.89
CA ILE A 630 29.02 -33.67 -13.83
C ILE A 630 29.35 -32.18 -13.81
N VAL A 631 29.62 -31.63 -12.62
CA VAL A 631 29.88 -30.20 -12.40
C VAL A 631 31.26 -30.03 -11.75
N PRO A 632 32.35 -30.05 -12.53
CA PRO A 632 33.72 -29.99 -12.00
C PRO A 632 34.02 -28.73 -11.17
N GLU A 633 33.30 -27.64 -11.43
CA GLU A 633 33.39 -26.40 -10.66
C GLU A 633 32.67 -26.45 -9.29
N TYR A 634 31.99 -27.56 -8.95
CA TYR A 634 31.30 -27.73 -7.67
C TYR A 634 32.27 -28.05 -6.54
N LYS A 635 32.57 -27.04 -5.71
CA LYS A 635 33.35 -27.18 -4.47
C LYS A 635 32.47 -26.99 -3.25
N SER A 636 32.29 -28.04 -2.46
CA SER A 636 31.47 -27.96 -1.25
C SER A 636 32.04 -26.92 -0.28
N ASN A 637 31.18 -26.24 0.48
CA ASN A 637 31.63 -25.28 1.48
C ASN A 637 30.85 -25.45 2.78
N ASN A 638 31.55 -25.57 3.91
CA ASN A 638 30.99 -25.84 5.23
C ASN A 638 30.07 -27.07 5.26
N SER A 639 30.34 -28.08 4.43
CA SER A 639 29.49 -29.25 4.22
C SER A 639 30.26 -30.56 4.40
N ILE A 640 29.57 -31.64 4.79
CA ILE A 640 30.15 -32.98 4.95
C ILE A 640 30.74 -33.52 3.64
N TYR A 641 30.34 -32.96 2.49
CA TYR A 641 30.80 -33.35 1.17
C TYR A 641 32.11 -32.68 0.74
N GLU A 642 32.73 -31.85 1.58
CA GLU A 642 34.08 -31.31 1.34
C GLU A 642 35.13 -32.41 1.19
N VAL A 643 34.91 -33.56 1.82
CA VAL A 643 35.80 -34.72 1.70
C VAL A 643 35.90 -35.25 0.26
N LEU A 644 34.93 -34.88 -0.60
CA LEU A 644 34.83 -35.27 -2.00
C LEU A 644 35.39 -34.20 -2.96
N ASP A 645 35.88 -33.06 -2.47
CA ASP A 645 36.44 -31.95 -3.30
C ASP A 645 37.88 -32.20 -3.78
N LYS A 646 38.37 -33.44 -3.67
CA LYS A 646 39.78 -33.80 -3.89
C LYS A 646 40.15 -34.04 -5.35
#